data_AF-A0A8J5G5T1-F1
#
_entry.id   AF-A0A8J5G5T1-F1
#
_cell.length_a   1.000
_cell.length_b   1.000
_cell.length_c   1.000
_cell.angle_alpha   90.00
_cell.angle_beta   90.00
_cell.angle_gamma   90.00
#
_symmetry.space_group_name_H-M   'P 1'
#
loop_
_entity.id
_entity.type
_entity.pdbx_description
1 polymer ?
#
loop_
_entity_poly.entity_id
_entity_poly.type
_entity_poly.pdbx_seq_one_letter_code
_entity_poly.pdbx_strand_id
1 'polypeptide(L)'
;MRIIIIIIIIFIKRETERNGERKEMATEINPIRFGIIGCADIARKVSRAIALAPNAVLVAVGSRSLEKAQRFIAANRLDASVVRPIGSYEEVLEDPGIDAVYVPLPTSLHVRWAVAVAERGKHLLLEKPTAVCAAELDIILEACRSRGVQFMDCTMWMHHPRTTKMRELLSDSARFGQIQTVHSHFSFAGKPDFLQNDIRVKPGLDVLGALGDVGWYCIRSILWAFDYELPKKAIALHGTVRNDSGIILSCGSSLLWEDGKVATFHCDFLTHLTMELSVVGTNGSLRLNDFVIPFEEDKAQFSFGSALSFNDLVTGWHTLPSKHIVVTSLPQEALMVQEFSRLAGSVRASVSKPDDKWPTISRKTQVVLDAVKASIDQGCTPVDIVGAGFSRRAPDLLLGAMAEVEWEIRFKGFIWLVLVFDPFSRVLSNMEDGLVAEHGLLELERDAKRWPDLNMDALFTTCIFFLYLLYTGDALHYLKTNLNDPNNVLQSWDPTLVNPCTWFHVTCNNDNSVIRVDLGNAQLSGALVPQLGLLKNLQYLELYSNNISGTIPSDLGNLTNLVSLDLYLNGFTGEIPDSLGKLTKLRFLLYCVAILVRPGHRLMYCAVIEGVILSVSSLGCKGKHSPAKGVPLVGDSRLNNNSLSGSIPKSLTNITALQVLDLSNNNLSGEVPSTGSFSLFTPISFANNPLLCGPGTTKACPGAPPLSPPPPFVPPTPPSSQGSSASSTGAIAGGVAAGAALLFAAPAILFAWWRRRKPQEHFFDVPAEEDPEVHLGQLKRFSLRELQVATDNFSNKNILGRGGFGKVYKGRLADGSLVAVKRLKEERTPGGELQFQTEVEMISMAVHRNLLRLRGFCMTPTERLLVYPYMANGSVASRLRERLPSEPPLDWSTRRKIALGSARGLSYLHDHCDPKIIHRDVKAANILLDEDFEAVVGDFGLAKLMDYKDTHVTTAVRGTIGHIAPEYLSTGKSSEKTDVFGYGIMLLELITGQRAFDLARLANDDDVMLLDWVSIFYCFLLITSGLYLVLVAQNEESFSDYLFMDYKILFDVWVKGLLKEKKLEMLVDPDLQNDYVESEVESLIQVALLCTQGSPMERPKMSEVVRMLEGDGLAERWEEWQKVEVVRLEEMAPRHLNSEWILDSTDNLRPVELSGPR
;
A
#
# COMPACT_ATOMS: atom_id res chain seq x y z
N MET A 1 -42.61 41.50 45.44
CA MET A 1 -43.53 40.34 45.29
C MET A 1 -44.75 40.62 44.41
N ARG A 2 -45.78 41.40 44.81
CA ARG A 2 -47.04 41.49 44.02
C ARG A 2 -46.85 41.81 42.53
N ILE A 3 -45.96 42.74 42.16
CA ILE A 3 -45.63 43.04 40.75
C ILE A 3 -45.05 41.83 40.00
N ILE A 4 -44.18 41.04 40.65
CA ILE A 4 -43.59 39.82 40.07
C ILE A 4 -44.68 38.76 39.85
N ILE A 5 -45.61 38.60 40.80
CA ILE A 5 -46.77 37.69 40.65
C ILE A 5 -47.68 38.14 39.49
N ILE A 6 -47.91 39.45 39.33
CA ILE A 6 -48.68 40.00 38.20
C ILE A 6 -47.95 39.74 36.87
N ILE A 7 -46.62 39.93 36.80
CA ILE A 7 -45.82 39.60 35.62
C ILE A 7 -45.90 38.10 35.30
N ILE A 8 -45.78 37.22 36.30
CA ILE A 8 -45.91 35.77 36.12
C ILE A 8 -47.32 35.39 35.64
N ILE A 9 -48.38 36.00 36.17
CA ILE A 9 -49.77 35.75 35.73
C ILE A 9 -50.00 36.26 34.30
N ILE A 10 -49.45 37.42 33.93
CA ILE A 10 -49.50 37.94 32.55
C ILE A 10 -48.71 37.04 31.60
N PHE A 11 -47.55 36.54 32.02
CA PHE A 11 -46.71 35.62 31.24
C PHE A 11 -47.44 34.29 31.03
N ILE A 12 -47.89 33.64 32.11
CA ILE A 12 -48.69 32.41 32.05
C ILE A 12 -49.92 32.61 31.17
N LYS A 13 -50.68 33.70 31.34
CA LYS A 13 -51.87 33.96 30.52
C LYS A 13 -51.53 34.14 29.03
N ARG A 14 -50.45 34.85 28.70
CA ARG A 14 -49.90 34.94 27.33
C ARG A 14 -49.37 33.61 26.79
N GLU A 15 -49.00 32.66 27.64
CA GLU A 15 -48.65 31.28 27.26
C GLU A 15 -49.91 30.44 27.03
N THR A 16 -50.94 30.58 27.88
CA THR A 16 -52.21 29.85 27.74
C THR A 16 -53.00 30.31 26.52
N GLU A 17 -53.02 31.61 26.23
CA GLU A 17 -53.69 32.16 25.04
C GLU A 17 -52.99 31.70 23.75
N ARG A 18 -51.65 31.72 23.69
CA ARG A 18 -50.86 31.12 22.57
C ARG A 18 -51.04 29.61 22.41
N ASN A 19 -51.34 28.89 23.49
CA ASN A 19 -51.63 27.45 23.45
C ASN A 19 -53.11 27.14 23.17
N GLY A 20 -54.01 28.12 23.34
CA GLY A 20 -55.42 28.02 22.93
C GLY A 20 -55.57 28.18 21.42
N GLU A 21 -55.00 29.25 20.85
CA GLU A 21 -55.07 29.58 19.41
C GLU A 21 -54.20 28.68 18.51
N ARG A 22 -53.50 27.69 19.09
CA ARG A 22 -52.75 26.64 18.36
C ARG A 22 -53.51 25.32 18.20
N LYS A 23 -54.79 25.26 18.59
CA LYS A 23 -55.74 24.25 18.11
C LYS A 23 -56.69 24.89 17.12
N GLU A 24 -57.16 24.09 16.15
CA GLU A 24 -58.08 24.52 15.08
C GLU A 24 -57.52 25.57 14.11
N MET A 25 -56.27 25.40 13.70
CA MET A 25 -55.87 25.74 12.33
C MET A 25 -55.42 24.46 11.61
N ALA A 26 -56.29 23.92 10.77
CA ALA A 26 -55.98 22.81 9.87
C ALA A 26 -55.08 23.32 8.73
N THR A 27 -53.82 23.57 9.06
CA THR A 27 -52.79 23.88 8.07
C THR A 27 -52.65 22.69 7.12
N GLU A 28 -52.70 22.95 5.82
CA GLU A 28 -52.45 21.94 4.80
C GLU A 28 -51.05 21.35 5.04
N ILE A 29 -50.98 20.06 5.38
CA ILE A 29 -49.72 19.37 5.61
C ILE A 29 -49.10 19.08 4.24
N ASN A 30 -48.53 20.13 3.63
CA ASN A 30 -47.74 20.03 2.41
C ASN A 30 -46.64 18.98 2.66
N PRO A 31 -46.61 17.85 1.94
CA PRO A 31 -45.72 16.74 2.26
C PRO A 31 -44.23 17.12 2.16
N ILE A 32 -43.37 16.29 2.73
CA ILE A 32 -41.93 16.38 2.49
C ILE A 32 -41.62 15.78 1.12
N ARG A 33 -41.05 16.62 0.24
CA ARG A 33 -40.75 16.29 -1.15
C ARG A 33 -39.37 15.63 -1.21
N PHE A 34 -39.33 14.35 -1.58
CA PHE A 34 -38.13 13.53 -1.65
C PHE A 34 -37.50 13.55 -3.04
N GLY A 35 -36.17 13.70 -3.05
CA GLY A 35 -35.30 13.18 -4.09
C GLY A 35 -34.67 11.85 -3.66
N ILE A 36 -34.30 11.02 -4.62
CA ILE A 36 -33.43 9.85 -4.42
C ILE A 36 -32.17 10.04 -5.27
N ILE A 37 -30.97 9.90 -4.69
CA ILE A 37 -29.71 9.88 -5.46
C ILE A 37 -29.13 8.47 -5.51
N GLY A 38 -29.47 7.73 -6.57
CA GLY A 38 -29.03 6.35 -6.76
C GLY A 38 -30.19 5.38 -7.02
N CYS A 39 -30.17 4.75 -8.20
CA CYS A 39 -31.14 3.73 -8.59
C CYS A 39 -30.64 2.33 -8.18
N ALA A 40 -30.58 2.09 -6.87
CA ALA A 40 -30.25 0.81 -6.23
C ALA A 40 -31.52 0.00 -5.92
N ASP A 41 -31.48 -1.34 -5.82
CA ASP A 41 -32.72 -2.12 -5.57
C ASP A 41 -33.36 -1.80 -4.20
N ILE A 42 -32.57 -1.48 -3.16
CA ILE A 42 -33.11 -1.05 -1.86
C ILE A 42 -33.99 0.22 -1.99
N ALA A 43 -33.68 1.09 -2.95
CA ALA A 43 -34.44 2.30 -3.21
C ALA A 43 -35.85 2.02 -3.73
N ARG A 44 -36.12 0.82 -4.24
CA ARG A 44 -37.46 0.38 -4.67
C ARG A 44 -38.37 0.22 -3.45
N LYS A 45 -37.85 -0.41 -2.40
CA LYS A 45 -38.54 -0.54 -1.11
C LYS A 45 -38.77 0.82 -0.45
N VAL A 46 -37.78 1.73 -0.48
CA VAL A 46 -37.95 3.08 0.09
C VAL A 46 -38.85 3.97 -0.78
N SER A 47 -38.90 3.79 -2.10
CA SER A 47 -39.88 4.47 -2.96
C SER A 47 -41.32 4.09 -2.59
N ARG A 48 -41.59 2.80 -2.34
CA ARG A 48 -42.86 2.33 -1.77
C ARG A 48 -43.13 2.96 -0.40
N ALA A 49 -42.12 3.01 0.47
CA ALA A 49 -42.26 3.60 1.81
C ALA A 49 -42.65 5.09 1.77
N ILE A 50 -42.06 5.85 0.84
CA ILE A 50 -42.40 7.27 0.61
C ILE A 50 -43.84 7.40 0.09
N ALA A 51 -44.28 6.54 -0.82
CA ALA A 51 -45.65 6.55 -1.34
C ALA A 51 -46.72 6.12 -0.30
N LEU A 52 -46.35 5.33 0.71
CA LEU A 52 -47.24 4.92 1.81
C LEU A 52 -47.25 5.87 3.00
N ALA A 53 -46.25 6.75 3.14
CA ALA A 53 -46.16 7.70 4.25
C ALA A 53 -47.03 8.94 3.98
N PRO A 54 -48.09 9.22 4.77
CA PRO A 54 -49.11 10.23 4.44
C PRO A 54 -48.65 11.69 4.53
N ASN A 55 -47.38 11.93 4.86
CA ASN A 55 -46.73 13.23 4.98
C ASN A 55 -45.46 13.33 4.11
N ALA A 56 -45.27 12.42 3.15
CA ALA A 56 -44.15 12.39 2.21
C ALA A 56 -44.64 12.27 0.77
N VAL A 57 -43.81 12.67 -0.19
CA VAL A 57 -44.03 12.44 -1.63
C VAL A 57 -42.70 12.33 -2.35
N LEU A 58 -42.55 11.36 -3.26
CA LEU A 58 -41.39 11.24 -4.13
C LEU A 58 -41.59 12.17 -5.33
N VAL A 59 -40.62 13.05 -5.63
CA VAL A 59 -40.72 14.01 -6.75
C VAL A 59 -39.57 13.93 -7.74
N ALA A 60 -38.47 13.25 -7.40
CA ALA A 60 -37.37 13.00 -8.32
C ALA A 60 -36.57 11.74 -8.00
N VAL A 61 -36.04 11.10 -9.03
CA VAL A 61 -35.02 10.04 -8.94
C VAL A 61 -33.84 10.43 -9.83
N GLY A 62 -32.68 10.67 -9.21
CA GLY A 62 -31.42 10.91 -9.90
C GLY A 62 -30.58 9.66 -10.05
N SER A 63 -29.90 9.54 -11.18
CA SER A 63 -28.83 8.57 -11.44
C SER A 63 -27.66 9.26 -12.11
N ARG A 64 -26.51 8.57 -12.23
CA ARG A 64 -25.39 9.00 -13.10
C ARG A 64 -25.67 8.77 -14.60
N SER A 65 -26.94 8.61 -14.95
CA SER A 65 -27.47 8.31 -16.28
C SER A 65 -28.97 8.58 -16.24
N LEU A 66 -29.44 9.54 -17.05
CA LEU A 66 -30.86 9.88 -17.15
C LEU A 66 -31.71 8.66 -17.53
N GLU A 67 -31.17 7.80 -18.39
CA GLU A 67 -31.84 6.56 -18.81
C GLU A 67 -31.98 5.56 -17.65
N LYS A 68 -30.97 5.41 -16.77
CA LYS A 68 -31.12 4.56 -15.58
C LYS A 68 -32.19 5.10 -14.62
N ALA A 69 -32.32 6.43 -14.49
CA ALA A 69 -33.42 7.04 -13.74
C ALA A 69 -34.79 6.78 -14.38
N GLN A 70 -34.93 6.96 -15.69
CA GLN A 70 -36.17 6.67 -16.44
C GLN A 70 -36.58 5.19 -16.31
N ARG A 71 -35.65 4.26 -16.53
CA ARG A 71 -35.86 2.81 -16.38
C ARG A 71 -36.28 2.46 -14.95
N PHE A 72 -35.69 3.09 -13.92
CA PHE A 72 -36.07 2.87 -12.52
C PHE A 72 -37.49 3.35 -12.20
N ILE A 73 -37.89 4.53 -12.70
CA ILE A 73 -39.25 5.07 -12.52
C ILE A 73 -40.28 4.13 -13.16
N ALA A 74 -40.04 3.71 -14.42
CA ALA A 74 -40.92 2.79 -15.14
C ALA A 74 -41.01 1.40 -14.46
N ALA A 75 -39.88 0.80 -14.10
CA ALA A 75 -39.82 -0.54 -13.49
C ALA A 75 -40.53 -0.62 -12.13
N ASN A 76 -40.56 0.48 -11.37
CA ASN A 76 -41.24 0.56 -10.08
C ASN A 76 -42.65 1.16 -10.16
N ARG A 77 -43.18 1.37 -11.38
CA ARG A 77 -44.52 1.94 -11.65
C ARG A 77 -44.75 3.27 -10.94
N LEU A 78 -43.70 4.08 -10.81
CA LEU A 78 -43.78 5.42 -10.23
C LEU A 78 -44.45 6.37 -11.24
N ASP A 79 -45.31 7.25 -10.76
CA ASP A 79 -46.05 8.19 -11.61
C ASP A 79 -45.09 9.21 -12.24
N ALA A 80 -44.82 9.05 -13.54
CA ALA A 80 -43.92 9.91 -14.30
C ALA A 80 -44.45 11.36 -14.51
N SER A 81 -45.69 11.65 -14.14
CA SER A 81 -46.20 13.04 -14.06
C SER A 81 -45.83 13.74 -12.75
N VAL A 82 -45.45 12.97 -11.71
CA VAL A 82 -45.07 13.48 -10.38
C VAL A 82 -43.57 13.29 -10.12
N VAL A 83 -43.00 12.14 -10.49
CA VAL A 83 -41.60 11.78 -10.27
C VAL A 83 -40.77 12.07 -11.52
N ARG A 84 -39.85 13.03 -11.43
CA ARG A 84 -38.95 13.37 -12.54
C ARG A 84 -37.70 12.48 -12.56
N PRO A 85 -37.32 11.91 -13.72
CA PRO A 85 -35.99 11.33 -13.90
C PRO A 85 -34.95 12.45 -14.00
N ILE A 86 -33.84 12.31 -13.30
CA ILE A 86 -32.75 13.29 -13.27
C ILE A 86 -31.42 12.62 -13.66
N GLY A 87 -30.60 13.32 -14.45
CA GLY A 87 -29.43 12.77 -15.15
C GLY A 87 -28.10 12.82 -14.39
N SER A 88 -28.07 13.52 -13.25
CA SER A 88 -26.94 13.62 -12.33
C SER A 88 -27.40 13.40 -10.87
N TYR A 89 -26.50 13.57 -9.90
CA TYR A 89 -26.90 13.71 -8.49
C TYR A 89 -27.02 15.18 -8.09
N GLU A 90 -26.09 16.01 -8.55
CA GLU A 90 -26.02 17.45 -8.33
C GLU A 90 -27.35 18.16 -8.66
N GLU A 91 -27.97 17.85 -9.79
CA GLU A 91 -29.27 18.39 -10.22
C GLU A 91 -30.42 18.05 -9.25
N VAL A 92 -30.39 16.88 -8.59
CA VAL A 92 -31.34 16.53 -7.51
C VAL A 92 -31.12 17.40 -6.28
N LEU A 93 -29.86 17.71 -5.96
CA LEU A 93 -29.53 18.46 -4.76
C LEU A 93 -29.78 19.96 -4.94
N GLU A 94 -29.67 20.47 -6.17
CA GLU A 94 -29.89 21.87 -6.52
C GLU A 94 -31.38 22.22 -6.74
N ASP A 95 -32.22 21.20 -6.94
CA ASP A 95 -33.67 21.36 -7.14
C ASP A 95 -34.39 21.98 -5.92
N PRO A 96 -34.98 23.19 -6.01
CA PRO A 96 -35.74 23.81 -4.91
C PRO A 96 -37.11 23.14 -4.67
N GLY A 97 -37.53 22.27 -5.58
CA GLY A 97 -38.66 21.35 -5.47
C GLY A 97 -38.47 20.23 -4.45
N ILE A 98 -37.26 20.05 -3.91
CA ILE A 98 -36.89 18.93 -3.03
C ILE A 98 -36.54 19.44 -1.63
N ASP A 99 -37.16 18.85 -0.60
CA ASP A 99 -36.94 19.16 0.82
C ASP A 99 -35.97 18.16 1.49
N ALA A 100 -36.01 16.90 1.04
CA ALA A 100 -35.24 15.81 1.61
C ALA A 100 -34.64 14.92 0.53
N VAL A 101 -33.51 14.28 0.82
CA VAL A 101 -32.85 13.33 -0.07
C VAL A 101 -32.60 12.02 0.65
N TYR A 102 -33.01 10.93 0.00
CA TYR A 102 -32.63 9.57 0.38
C TYR A 102 -31.38 9.14 -0.41
N VAL A 103 -30.39 8.58 0.30
CA VAL A 103 -29.05 8.28 -0.23
C VAL A 103 -28.77 6.76 -0.14
N PRO A 104 -29.19 5.97 -1.13
CA PRO A 104 -28.92 4.53 -1.24
C PRO A 104 -27.63 4.23 -2.02
N LEU A 105 -26.53 4.87 -1.63
CA LEU A 105 -25.24 4.70 -2.29
C LEU A 105 -24.38 3.65 -1.55
N PRO A 106 -23.28 3.18 -2.16
CA PRO A 106 -22.21 2.51 -1.43
C PRO A 106 -21.66 3.38 -0.29
N THR A 107 -21.30 2.73 0.82
CA THR A 107 -20.83 3.32 2.08
C THR A 107 -19.65 4.26 1.87
N SER A 108 -18.68 3.88 1.02
CA SER A 108 -17.52 4.72 0.68
C SER A 108 -17.86 6.04 -0.01
N LEU A 109 -19.06 6.15 -0.59
CA LEU A 109 -19.55 7.37 -1.22
C LEU A 109 -20.41 8.23 -0.27
N HIS A 110 -20.76 7.72 0.92
CA HIS A 110 -21.65 8.43 1.84
C HIS A 110 -21.10 9.78 2.26
N VAL A 111 -19.83 9.91 2.66
CA VAL A 111 -19.27 11.20 3.13
C VAL A 111 -19.47 12.32 2.10
N ARG A 112 -19.03 12.11 0.85
CA ARG A 112 -19.18 13.09 -0.24
C ARG A 112 -20.63 13.53 -0.42
N TRP A 113 -21.54 12.58 -0.59
CA TRP A 113 -22.91 12.91 -1.01
C TRP A 113 -23.81 13.31 0.16
N ALA A 114 -23.62 12.75 1.34
CA ALA A 114 -24.34 13.13 2.55
C ALA A 114 -23.98 14.57 2.99
N VAL A 115 -22.70 14.96 2.90
CA VAL A 115 -22.28 16.35 3.11
C VAL A 115 -22.89 17.25 2.04
N ALA A 116 -22.77 16.91 0.75
CA ALA A 116 -23.33 17.72 -0.35
C ALA A 116 -24.86 17.90 -0.28
N VAL A 117 -25.59 16.91 0.24
CA VAL A 117 -27.03 16.98 0.57
C VAL A 117 -27.28 18.01 1.68
N ALA A 118 -26.55 17.89 2.80
CA ALA A 118 -26.71 18.77 3.95
C ALA A 118 -26.33 20.23 3.63
N GLU A 119 -25.23 20.45 2.91
CA GLU A 119 -24.74 21.77 2.49
C GLU A 119 -25.78 22.56 1.68
N ARG A 120 -26.51 21.87 0.80
CA ARG A 120 -27.62 22.41 -0.01
C ARG A 120 -28.94 22.52 0.78
N GLY A 121 -28.88 22.41 2.11
CA GLY A 121 -30.01 22.62 3.01
C GLY A 121 -31.07 21.51 2.98
N LYS A 122 -30.76 20.35 2.40
CA LYS A 122 -31.70 19.22 2.29
C LYS A 122 -31.64 18.35 3.54
N HIS A 123 -32.79 17.84 3.96
CA HIS A 123 -32.86 16.83 5.03
C HIS A 123 -32.36 15.48 4.52
N LEU A 124 -31.59 14.75 5.33
CA LEU A 124 -30.82 13.57 4.90
C LEU A 124 -31.35 12.28 5.53
N LEU A 125 -31.82 11.36 4.69
CA LEU A 125 -32.14 9.99 5.04
C LEU A 125 -31.07 9.06 4.43
N LEU A 126 -30.12 8.59 5.25
CA LEU A 126 -28.91 7.90 4.80
C LEU A 126 -29.01 6.38 5.00
N GLU A 127 -28.55 5.59 4.03
CA GLU A 127 -28.47 4.15 4.20
C GLU A 127 -27.44 3.71 5.26
N LYS A 128 -27.59 2.48 5.75
CA LYS A 128 -26.66 1.85 6.72
C LYS A 128 -25.66 0.89 6.04
N PRO A 129 -24.44 0.69 6.54
CA PRO A 129 -23.78 1.49 7.59
C PRO A 129 -23.55 2.91 7.09
N THR A 130 -23.63 3.89 7.99
CA THR A 130 -23.71 5.30 7.61
C THR A 130 -22.39 5.89 7.10
N ALA A 131 -21.26 5.28 7.43
CA ALA A 131 -19.93 5.64 6.95
C ALA A 131 -18.97 4.44 7.09
N VAL A 132 -17.73 4.55 6.62
CA VAL A 132 -16.70 3.52 6.84
C VAL A 132 -16.20 3.52 8.28
N CYS A 133 -16.18 4.67 8.95
CA CYS A 133 -15.83 4.81 10.37
C CYS A 133 -16.58 5.96 11.07
N ALA A 134 -16.45 6.06 12.39
CA ALA A 134 -17.10 7.07 13.21
C ALA A 134 -16.57 8.49 12.95
N ALA A 135 -15.31 8.64 12.51
CA ALA A 135 -14.75 9.95 12.15
C ALA A 135 -15.37 10.51 10.86
N GLU A 136 -15.52 9.67 9.82
CA GLU A 136 -16.28 10.01 8.61
C GLU A 136 -17.73 10.37 8.91
N LEU A 137 -18.39 9.60 9.80
CA LEU A 137 -19.75 9.89 10.23
C LEU A 137 -19.85 11.23 10.97
N ASP A 138 -18.87 11.60 11.79
CA ASP A 138 -18.89 12.89 12.48
C ASP A 138 -18.81 14.08 11.51
N ILE A 139 -18.12 13.96 10.37
CA ILE A 139 -18.14 14.96 9.29
C ILE A 139 -19.56 15.11 8.73
N ILE A 140 -20.22 13.99 8.38
CA ILE A 140 -21.60 13.99 7.88
C ILE A 140 -22.55 14.64 8.90
N LEU A 141 -22.42 14.28 10.18
CA LEU A 141 -23.29 14.80 11.23
C LEU A 141 -23.04 16.28 11.53
N GLU A 142 -21.79 16.78 11.43
CA GLU A 142 -21.51 18.21 11.61
C GLU A 142 -21.97 19.05 10.41
N ALA A 143 -21.87 18.52 9.18
CA ALA A 143 -22.52 19.14 8.01
C ALA A 143 -24.03 19.26 8.22
N CYS A 144 -24.68 18.25 8.79
CA CYS A 144 -26.11 18.30 9.14
C CYS A 144 -26.43 19.33 10.24
N ARG A 145 -25.63 19.37 11.31
CA ARG A 145 -25.81 20.32 12.44
C ARG A 145 -25.62 21.77 12.01
N SER A 146 -24.52 22.08 11.32
CA SER A 146 -24.16 23.42 10.87
C SER A 146 -25.19 24.01 9.89
N ARG A 147 -25.80 23.16 9.05
CA ARG A 147 -26.88 23.53 8.11
C ARG A 147 -28.28 23.44 8.72
N GLY A 148 -28.41 22.96 9.95
CA GLY A 148 -29.68 22.87 10.68
C GLY A 148 -30.67 21.86 10.09
N VAL A 149 -30.20 20.82 9.40
CA VAL A 149 -31.04 19.83 8.71
C VAL A 149 -31.23 18.55 9.53
N GLN A 150 -32.39 17.89 9.40
CA GLN A 150 -32.60 16.57 10.02
C GLN A 150 -31.75 15.50 9.33
N PHE A 151 -31.09 14.68 10.15
CA PHE A 151 -30.42 13.43 9.75
C PHE A 151 -31.16 12.22 10.32
N MET A 152 -31.19 11.10 9.58
CA MET A 152 -31.59 9.78 10.10
C MET A 152 -30.94 8.64 9.31
N ASP A 153 -30.61 7.53 9.98
CA ASP A 153 -30.19 6.28 9.32
C ASP A 153 -31.36 5.34 9.03
N CYS A 154 -31.25 4.55 7.96
CA CYS A 154 -32.35 3.70 7.46
C CYS A 154 -32.57 2.38 8.24
N THR A 155 -32.38 2.37 9.57
CA THR A 155 -32.63 1.16 10.39
C THR A 155 -34.13 0.97 10.67
N MET A 156 -34.87 0.54 9.65
CA MET A 156 -36.34 0.43 9.61
C MET A 156 -37.02 -0.18 10.85
N TRP A 157 -36.48 -1.27 11.42
CA TRP A 157 -37.11 -1.98 12.55
C TRP A 157 -37.25 -1.14 13.83
N MET A 158 -36.48 -0.07 13.96
CA MET A 158 -36.57 0.88 15.08
C MET A 158 -37.92 1.61 15.15
N HIS A 159 -38.68 1.62 14.04
CA HIS A 159 -39.93 2.35 13.88
C HIS A 159 -41.18 1.46 14.00
N HIS A 160 -41.04 0.13 13.98
CA HIS A 160 -42.18 -0.77 14.14
C HIS A 160 -42.74 -0.69 15.58
N PRO A 161 -44.08 -0.65 15.80
CA PRO A 161 -44.65 -0.47 17.15
C PRO A 161 -44.25 -1.57 18.16
N ARG A 162 -43.88 -2.76 17.66
CA ARG A 162 -43.25 -3.84 18.46
C ARG A 162 -42.05 -3.32 19.26
N THR A 163 -41.20 -2.48 18.68
CA THR A 163 -39.97 -1.98 19.31
C THR A 163 -40.26 -1.10 20.53
N THR A 164 -41.34 -0.32 20.50
CA THR A 164 -41.86 0.38 21.69
C THR A 164 -42.44 -0.61 22.71
N LYS A 165 -43.27 -1.56 22.27
CA LYS A 165 -43.91 -2.55 23.16
C LYS A 165 -42.90 -3.45 23.88
N MET A 166 -41.80 -3.81 23.22
CA MET A 166 -40.69 -4.54 23.83
C MET A 166 -39.92 -3.66 24.83
N ARG A 167 -39.70 -2.37 24.52
CA ARG A 167 -39.04 -1.43 25.46
C ARG A 167 -39.84 -1.31 26.77
N GLU A 168 -41.16 -1.12 26.70
CA GLU A 168 -42.03 -1.05 27.88
C GLU A 168 -41.84 -2.24 28.83
N LEU A 169 -41.63 -3.44 28.27
CA LEU A 169 -41.45 -4.68 29.02
C LEU A 169 -40.02 -4.87 29.55
N LEU A 170 -39.00 -4.38 28.83
CA LEU A 170 -37.61 -4.36 29.32
C LEU A 170 -37.40 -3.32 30.44
N SER A 171 -38.17 -2.22 30.43
CA SER A 171 -38.14 -1.19 31.46
C SER A 171 -38.97 -1.53 32.71
N ASP A 172 -39.73 -2.62 32.70
CA ASP A 172 -40.48 -3.10 33.87
C ASP A 172 -39.54 -3.83 34.83
N SER A 173 -39.01 -3.10 35.82
CA SER A 173 -38.05 -3.65 36.80
C SER A 173 -38.65 -4.73 37.70
N ALA A 174 -39.98 -4.85 37.80
CA ALA A 174 -40.62 -5.92 38.56
C ALA A 174 -40.71 -7.22 37.74
N ARG A 175 -41.05 -7.11 36.44
CA ARG A 175 -41.26 -8.28 35.57
C ARG A 175 -39.98 -8.73 34.85
N PHE A 176 -39.08 -7.83 34.49
CA PHE A 176 -37.83 -8.18 33.79
C PHE A 176 -36.61 -8.16 34.71
N GLY A 177 -36.58 -7.24 35.68
CA GLY A 177 -35.41 -7.00 36.52
C GLY A 177 -34.28 -6.28 35.77
N GLN A 178 -33.04 -6.40 36.24
CA GLN A 178 -31.88 -5.79 35.60
C GLN A 178 -31.42 -6.65 34.42
N ILE A 179 -31.24 -6.06 33.24
CA ILE A 179 -30.68 -6.74 32.06
C ILE A 179 -29.28 -7.26 32.40
N GLN A 180 -29.03 -8.55 32.14
CA GLN A 180 -27.76 -9.22 32.39
C GLN A 180 -27.03 -9.52 31.07
N THR A 181 -27.72 -10.13 30.10
CA THR A 181 -27.14 -10.49 28.82
C THR A 181 -28.05 -10.20 27.63
N VAL A 182 -27.41 -9.94 26.48
CA VAL A 182 -28.09 -9.83 25.18
C VAL A 182 -27.34 -10.70 24.17
N HIS A 183 -28.10 -11.47 23.39
CA HIS A 183 -27.59 -12.17 22.22
C HIS A 183 -28.35 -11.67 20.98
N SER A 184 -27.64 -11.41 19.88
CA SER A 184 -28.26 -11.15 18.59
C SER A 184 -27.51 -11.84 17.46
N HIS A 185 -28.25 -12.42 16.51
CA HIS A 185 -27.68 -13.04 15.32
C HIS A 185 -28.46 -12.56 14.10
N PHE A 186 -27.77 -11.97 13.13
CA PHE A 186 -28.31 -11.74 11.79
C PHE A 186 -27.39 -12.32 10.73
N SER A 187 -27.87 -13.35 10.04
CA SER A 187 -27.19 -13.95 8.90
C SER A 187 -28.13 -14.25 7.74
N PHE A 188 -27.58 -14.46 6.55
CA PHE A 188 -28.28 -15.04 5.41
C PHE A 188 -27.29 -15.74 4.46
N ALA A 189 -27.75 -16.79 3.77
CA ALA A 189 -26.90 -17.57 2.89
C ALA A 189 -26.75 -16.86 1.53
N GLY A 190 -25.64 -16.15 1.34
CA GLY A 190 -25.28 -15.54 0.07
C GLY A 190 -25.16 -16.59 -1.03
N LYS A 191 -25.86 -16.38 -2.15
CA LYS A 191 -25.64 -17.18 -3.38
C LYS A 191 -24.22 -16.95 -3.91
N PRO A 192 -23.67 -17.85 -4.77
CA PRO A 192 -22.37 -17.64 -5.39
C PRO A 192 -22.25 -16.29 -6.11
N ASP A 193 -23.29 -15.88 -6.83
CA ASP A 193 -23.38 -14.56 -7.47
C ASP A 193 -23.28 -13.40 -6.47
N PHE A 194 -24.02 -13.45 -5.36
CA PHE A 194 -23.89 -12.46 -4.27
C PHE A 194 -22.45 -12.41 -3.72
N LEU A 195 -21.87 -13.58 -3.40
CA LEU A 195 -20.52 -13.71 -2.83
C LEU A 195 -19.41 -13.33 -3.82
N GLN A 196 -19.72 -13.23 -5.11
CA GLN A 196 -18.80 -12.81 -6.15
C GLN A 196 -18.99 -11.34 -6.55
N ASN A 197 -20.23 -10.84 -6.61
CA ASN A 197 -20.60 -9.61 -7.34
C ASN A 197 -21.23 -8.49 -6.51
N ASP A 198 -21.85 -8.78 -5.35
CA ASP A 198 -22.53 -7.77 -4.54
C ASP A 198 -21.56 -6.69 -4.01
N ILE A 199 -22.00 -5.44 -3.91
CA ILE A 199 -21.15 -4.34 -3.40
C ILE A 199 -20.61 -4.60 -1.99
N ARG A 200 -21.33 -5.40 -1.18
CA ARG A 200 -20.97 -5.81 0.19
C ARG A 200 -19.85 -6.84 0.27
N VAL A 201 -19.37 -7.35 -0.86
CA VAL A 201 -18.16 -8.19 -0.93
C VAL A 201 -17.03 -7.53 -1.72
N LYS A 202 -17.20 -6.30 -2.22
CA LYS A 202 -16.17 -5.57 -2.98
C LYS A 202 -15.33 -4.63 -2.10
N PRO A 203 -14.00 -4.59 -2.26
CA PRO A 203 -13.19 -3.49 -1.76
C PRO A 203 -13.58 -2.18 -2.48
N GLY A 204 -13.41 -1.04 -1.80
CA GLY A 204 -13.76 0.29 -2.33
C GLY A 204 -15.26 0.66 -2.31
N LEU A 205 -16.18 -0.27 -2.00
CA LEU A 205 -17.63 -0.01 -1.91
C LEU A 205 -18.15 -0.17 -0.47
N ASP A 206 -18.90 -1.24 -0.15
CA ASP A 206 -19.39 -1.53 1.20
C ASP A 206 -18.32 -2.32 1.99
N VAL A 207 -17.17 -1.69 2.19
CA VAL A 207 -15.92 -2.30 2.71
C VAL A 207 -16.00 -2.94 4.10
N LEU A 208 -17.08 -2.70 4.83
CA LEU A 208 -17.35 -3.28 6.15
C LEU A 208 -17.98 -4.69 6.09
N GLY A 209 -18.42 -5.15 4.91
CA GLY A 209 -18.92 -6.50 4.69
C GLY A 209 -20.10 -6.89 5.59
N ALA A 210 -20.12 -8.13 6.07
CA ALA A 210 -21.17 -8.63 6.95
C ALA A 210 -21.26 -7.84 8.27
N LEU A 211 -20.12 -7.38 8.82
CA LEU A 211 -20.09 -6.52 10.00
C LEU A 211 -20.80 -5.17 9.75
N GLY A 212 -20.65 -4.61 8.54
CA GLY A 212 -21.34 -3.41 8.07
C GLY A 212 -22.83 -3.61 7.78
N ASP A 213 -23.18 -4.65 7.03
CA ASP A 213 -24.54 -4.82 6.49
C ASP A 213 -25.51 -5.43 7.52
N VAL A 214 -25.12 -6.55 8.13
CA VAL A 214 -25.97 -7.34 9.03
C VAL A 214 -25.57 -7.16 10.50
N GLY A 215 -24.27 -7.03 10.79
CA GLY A 215 -23.73 -6.72 12.12
C GLY A 215 -24.20 -5.37 12.67
N TRP A 216 -24.44 -4.38 11.82
CA TRP A 216 -25.06 -3.09 12.20
C TRP A 216 -26.38 -3.28 12.95
N TYR A 217 -27.24 -4.20 12.50
CA TYR A 217 -28.51 -4.47 13.17
C TYR A 217 -28.33 -5.17 14.52
N CYS A 218 -27.37 -6.09 14.64
CA CYS A 218 -27.04 -6.74 15.90
C CYS A 218 -26.45 -5.76 16.94
N ILE A 219 -25.54 -4.88 16.51
CA ILE A 219 -24.99 -3.83 17.36
C ILE A 219 -26.10 -2.85 17.76
N ARG A 220 -26.97 -2.45 16.83
CA ARG A 220 -28.13 -1.58 17.10
C ARG A 220 -29.12 -2.23 18.08
N SER A 221 -29.40 -3.53 17.99
CA SER A 221 -30.32 -4.21 18.90
C SER A 221 -29.73 -4.41 20.30
N ILE A 222 -28.42 -4.66 20.40
CA ILE A 222 -27.69 -4.70 21.67
C ILE A 222 -27.69 -3.32 22.34
N LEU A 223 -27.30 -2.27 21.61
CA LEU A 223 -27.34 -0.90 22.12
C LEU A 223 -28.76 -0.50 22.50
N TRP A 224 -29.77 -0.81 21.68
CA TRP A 224 -31.17 -0.60 22.04
C TRP A 224 -31.54 -1.33 23.34
N ALA A 225 -31.16 -2.60 23.53
CA ALA A 225 -31.48 -3.32 24.77
C ALA A 225 -30.91 -2.61 26.00
N PHE A 226 -29.63 -2.21 25.98
CA PHE A 226 -28.96 -1.48 27.06
C PHE A 226 -29.18 0.06 27.05
N ASP A 227 -30.32 0.52 26.54
CA ASP A 227 -30.72 1.94 26.45
C ASP A 227 -29.64 2.91 25.89
N TYR A 228 -28.90 2.39 24.92
CA TYR A 228 -27.77 3.02 24.23
C TYR A 228 -26.59 3.36 25.16
N GLU A 229 -26.45 2.69 26.29
CA GLU A 229 -25.20 2.65 27.05
C GLU A 229 -24.12 1.98 26.20
N LEU A 230 -23.00 2.66 25.95
CA LEU A 230 -21.88 2.08 25.21
C LEU A 230 -21.20 0.99 26.06
N PRO A 231 -20.81 -0.16 25.47
CA PRO A 231 -19.91 -1.08 26.14
C PRO A 231 -18.56 -0.39 26.40
N LYS A 232 -17.81 -0.91 27.37
CA LYS A 232 -16.45 -0.47 27.71
C LYS A 232 -15.40 -1.18 26.86
N LYS A 233 -15.65 -2.42 26.46
CA LYS A 233 -14.75 -3.21 25.59
C LYS A 233 -15.51 -3.96 24.50
N ALA A 234 -14.90 -4.08 23.34
CA ALA A 234 -15.24 -5.07 22.31
C ALA A 234 -14.14 -6.13 22.21
N ILE A 235 -14.54 -7.39 22.01
CA ILE A 235 -13.63 -8.52 21.76
C ILE A 235 -14.21 -9.32 20.59
N ALA A 236 -13.51 -9.37 19.47
CA ALA A 236 -13.90 -10.21 18.34
C ALA A 236 -13.73 -11.70 18.67
N LEU A 237 -14.59 -12.54 18.10
CA LEU A 237 -14.48 -13.99 18.22
C LEU A 237 -13.52 -14.55 17.16
N HIS A 238 -12.74 -15.55 17.55
CA HIS A 238 -11.88 -16.29 16.63
C HIS A 238 -12.70 -16.97 15.53
N GLY A 239 -12.09 -17.19 14.36
CA GLY A 239 -12.78 -17.78 13.20
C GLY A 239 -13.52 -16.79 12.31
N THR A 240 -13.19 -15.48 12.39
CA THR A 240 -13.67 -14.49 11.41
C THR A 240 -13.27 -14.90 9.99
N VAL A 241 -14.26 -15.06 9.10
CA VAL A 241 -14.06 -15.40 7.69
C VAL A 241 -14.00 -14.11 6.86
N ARG A 242 -13.01 -14.03 5.97
CA ARG A 242 -12.88 -12.97 4.96
C ARG A 242 -12.88 -13.58 3.56
N ASN A 243 -13.25 -12.80 2.55
CA ASN A 243 -12.97 -13.15 1.16
C ASN A 243 -11.52 -12.80 0.78
N ASP A 244 -11.12 -13.16 -0.45
CA ASP A 244 -9.76 -12.90 -0.98
C ASP A 244 -9.38 -11.40 -0.98
N SER A 245 -10.37 -10.50 -1.02
CA SER A 245 -10.20 -9.04 -0.93
C SER A 245 -10.17 -8.51 0.51
N GLY A 246 -10.11 -9.39 1.52
CA GLY A 246 -10.06 -9.03 2.94
C GLY A 246 -11.38 -8.57 3.56
N ILE A 247 -12.49 -8.58 2.81
CA ILE A 247 -13.82 -8.16 3.27
C ILE A 247 -14.41 -9.24 4.18
N ILE A 248 -14.96 -8.83 5.33
CA ILE A 248 -15.53 -9.73 6.34
C ILE A 248 -16.82 -10.37 5.79
N LEU A 249 -16.81 -11.69 5.62
CA LEU A 249 -17.99 -12.50 5.24
C LEU A 249 -18.72 -13.09 6.46
N SER A 250 -18.01 -13.31 7.56
CA SER A 250 -18.56 -13.82 8.82
C SER A 250 -17.71 -13.35 9.99
N CYS A 251 -18.32 -12.81 11.03
CA CYS A 251 -17.66 -12.57 12.31
C CYS A 251 -18.66 -12.62 13.48
N GLY A 252 -18.13 -12.66 14.70
CA GLY A 252 -18.89 -12.39 15.91
C GLY A 252 -18.07 -11.61 16.92
N SER A 253 -18.71 -11.10 17.96
CA SER A 253 -18.03 -10.36 19.04
C SER A 253 -18.77 -10.45 20.37
N SER A 254 -17.99 -10.43 21.45
CA SER A 254 -18.44 -10.19 22.82
C SER A 254 -18.21 -8.72 23.19
N LEU A 255 -19.22 -8.06 23.74
CA LEU A 255 -19.17 -6.68 24.22
C LEU A 255 -19.39 -6.66 25.73
N LEU A 256 -18.62 -5.86 26.48
CA LEU A 256 -18.61 -5.90 27.94
C LEU A 256 -18.80 -4.50 28.56
N TRP A 257 -19.60 -4.43 29.63
CA TRP A 257 -19.83 -3.23 30.44
C TRP A 257 -19.15 -3.34 31.81
N GLU A 258 -19.00 -2.19 32.49
CA GLU A 258 -18.30 -2.07 33.78
C GLU A 258 -19.03 -2.73 34.96
N ASP A 259 -20.36 -2.87 34.87
CA ASP A 259 -21.22 -3.50 35.87
C ASP A 259 -21.46 -5.00 35.63
N GLY A 260 -20.72 -5.60 34.69
CA GLY A 260 -20.77 -7.03 34.40
C GLY A 260 -21.81 -7.47 33.36
N LYS A 261 -22.58 -6.55 32.77
CA LYS A 261 -23.40 -6.89 31.59
C LYS A 261 -22.50 -7.38 30.45
N VAL A 262 -22.96 -8.39 29.71
CA VAL A 262 -22.28 -8.90 28.51
C VAL A 262 -23.27 -9.03 27.36
N ALA A 263 -22.89 -8.53 26.19
CA ALA A 263 -23.57 -8.84 24.94
C ALA A 263 -22.73 -9.75 24.06
N THR A 264 -23.39 -10.52 23.20
CA THR A 264 -22.74 -11.25 22.12
C THR A 264 -23.50 -11.08 20.82
N PHE A 265 -22.79 -11.02 19.69
CA PHE A 265 -23.43 -11.19 18.39
C PHE A 265 -22.62 -12.03 17.41
N HIS A 266 -23.33 -12.57 16.43
CA HIS A 266 -22.77 -13.14 15.20
C HIS A 266 -23.44 -12.48 14.00
N CYS A 267 -22.69 -12.29 12.91
CA CYS A 267 -23.22 -11.72 11.68
C CYS A 267 -22.46 -12.23 10.47
N ASP A 268 -23.16 -12.80 9.48
CA ASP A 268 -22.53 -13.52 8.38
C ASP A 268 -23.38 -13.62 7.10
N PHE A 269 -22.70 -13.79 5.97
CA PHE A 269 -23.28 -14.00 4.64
C PHE A 269 -23.25 -15.48 4.20
N LEU A 270 -23.08 -16.43 5.13
CA LEU A 270 -22.72 -17.82 4.81
C LEU A 270 -23.70 -18.87 5.38
N THR A 271 -24.45 -18.55 6.42
CA THR A 271 -25.38 -19.45 7.12
C THR A 271 -26.85 -19.15 6.80
N HIS A 272 -27.76 -20.04 7.17
CA HIS A 272 -29.20 -19.90 6.88
C HIS A 272 -29.79 -18.59 7.45
N LEU A 273 -30.79 -18.01 6.76
CA LEU A 273 -31.45 -16.77 7.17
C LEU A 273 -31.94 -16.84 8.62
N THR A 274 -31.28 -16.10 9.49
CA THR A 274 -31.52 -16.09 10.94
C THR A 274 -31.54 -14.64 11.41
N MET A 275 -32.55 -14.25 12.21
CA MET A 275 -32.72 -12.89 12.74
C MET A 275 -33.12 -12.92 14.22
N GLU A 276 -32.30 -13.56 15.08
CA GLU A 276 -32.58 -13.67 16.51
C GLU A 276 -32.16 -12.42 17.31
N LEU A 277 -33.01 -12.04 18.25
CA LEU A 277 -32.70 -11.19 19.40
C LEU A 277 -33.22 -11.87 20.66
N SER A 278 -32.33 -12.10 21.62
CA SER A 278 -32.62 -12.67 22.94
C SER A 278 -32.04 -11.76 24.02
N VAL A 279 -32.91 -11.23 24.90
CA VAL A 279 -32.53 -10.38 26.03
C VAL A 279 -32.89 -11.11 27.31
N VAL A 280 -31.96 -11.18 28.27
CA VAL A 280 -32.15 -11.87 29.56
C VAL A 280 -31.84 -10.91 30.70
N GLY A 281 -32.80 -10.74 31.60
CA GLY A 281 -32.67 -9.99 32.85
C GLY A 281 -32.76 -10.90 34.08
N THR A 282 -32.65 -10.30 35.28
CA THR A 282 -32.64 -11.06 36.54
C THR A 282 -33.98 -11.72 36.90
N ASN A 283 -35.10 -11.28 36.32
CA ASN A 283 -36.42 -11.87 36.57
C ASN A 283 -37.22 -12.21 35.29
N GLY A 284 -36.67 -11.98 34.09
CA GLY A 284 -37.39 -12.20 32.84
C GLY A 284 -36.50 -12.40 31.62
N SER A 285 -37.12 -12.82 30.52
CA SER A 285 -36.46 -12.98 29.23
C SER A 285 -37.41 -12.60 28.08
N LEU A 286 -36.83 -12.05 27.02
CA LEU A 286 -37.52 -11.60 25.81
C LEU A 286 -36.81 -12.18 24.58
N ARG A 287 -37.56 -12.79 23.66
CA ARG A 287 -37.02 -13.45 22.46
C ARG A 287 -37.87 -13.21 21.23
N LEU A 288 -37.23 -13.05 20.08
CA LEU A 288 -37.84 -13.01 18.75
C LEU A 288 -36.83 -13.40 17.67
N ASN A 289 -37.32 -13.97 16.57
CA ASN A 289 -36.52 -14.56 15.48
C ASN A 289 -36.72 -13.87 14.11
N ASP A 290 -37.39 -12.73 14.12
CA ASP A 290 -37.77 -11.88 12.98
C ASP A 290 -37.53 -10.39 13.30
N PHE A 291 -36.47 -10.07 14.07
CA PHE A 291 -36.36 -8.72 14.67
C PHE A 291 -36.11 -7.60 13.65
N VAL A 292 -35.32 -7.87 12.60
CA VAL A 292 -34.96 -6.89 11.55
C VAL A 292 -36.06 -6.78 10.50
N ILE A 293 -36.61 -7.92 10.06
CA ILE A 293 -37.71 -8.01 9.10
C ILE A 293 -38.75 -8.96 9.71
N PRO A 294 -39.94 -8.46 10.10
CA PRO A 294 -41.05 -9.30 10.55
C PRO A 294 -41.46 -10.33 9.50
N PHE A 295 -42.05 -11.46 9.92
CA PHE A 295 -42.59 -12.46 9.00
C PHE A 295 -43.73 -11.91 8.12
N GLU A 296 -44.52 -10.95 8.64
CA GLU A 296 -45.64 -10.32 7.96
C GLU A 296 -45.59 -8.81 8.24
N GLU A 297 -45.80 -7.96 7.24
CA GLU A 297 -45.56 -6.51 7.40
C GLU A 297 -46.64 -5.77 8.22
N ASP A 298 -47.80 -6.40 8.40
CA ASP A 298 -48.94 -5.89 9.18
C ASP A 298 -48.86 -6.24 10.66
N LYS A 299 -48.05 -7.24 11.05
CA LYS A 299 -47.93 -7.67 12.45
C LYS A 299 -46.60 -8.34 12.75
N ALA A 300 -46.02 -7.97 13.89
CA ALA A 300 -44.76 -8.55 14.35
C ALA A 300 -44.89 -9.12 15.76
N GLN A 301 -44.25 -10.26 16.01
CA GLN A 301 -44.42 -11.05 17.23
C GLN A 301 -43.17 -11.06 18.11
N PHE A 302 -43.31 -11.40 19.39
CA PHE A 302 -42.19 -11.74 20.27
C PHE A 302 -42.69 -12.56 21.48
N SER A 303 -41.79 -13.32 22.09
CA SER A 303 -42.04 -14.07 23.33
C SER A 303 -41.47 -13.31 24.53
N PHE A 304 -42.22 -13.23 25.61
CA PHE A 304 -41.81 -12.62 26.88
C PHE A 304 -42.17 -13.55 28.04
N GLY A 305 -41.20 -13.85 28.91
CA GLY A 305 -41.42 -14.60 30.14
C GLY A 305 -40.88 -13.84 31.36
N SER A 306 -41.53 -14.02 32.50
CA SER A 306 -41.21 -13.38 33.78
C SER A 306 -41.46 -14.39 34.90
N ALA A 307 -40.59 -14.42 35.92
CA ALA A 307 -40.61 -15.42 37.00
C ALA A 307 -40.82 -16.86 36.47
N LEU A 308 -40.02 -17.23 35.45
CA LEU A 308 -40.10 -18.55 34.83
C LEU A 308 -39.51 -19.61 35.77
N SER A 309 -40.30 -20.61 36.15
CA SER A 309 -39.87 -21.69 37.02
C SER A 309 -40.31 -23.06 36.50
N PHE A 310 -39.65 -24.11 36.99
CA PHE A 310 -40.11 -25.49 36.83
C PHE A 310 -41.21 -25.82 37.85
N ASN A 311 -41.88 -26.96 37.65
CA ASN A 311 -42.65 -27.62 38.71
C ASN A 311 -41.71 -28.36 39.69
N ASP A 312 -42.22 -28.79 40.84
CA ASP A 312 -41.44 -29.37 41.95
C ASP A 312 -40.59 -30.61 41.56
N LEU A 313 -40.99 -31.33 40.50
CA LEU A 313 -40.31 -32.52 40.00
C LEU A 313 -39.38 -32.24 38.81
N VAL A 314 -39.29 -30.99 38.34
CA VAL A 314 -38.54 -30.55 37.15
C VAL A 314 -38.94 -31.32 35.88
N THR A 315 -40.18 -31.83 35.83
CA THR A 315 -40.75 -32.54 34.67
C THR A 315 -41.43 -31.60 33.67
N GLY A 316 -41.63 -30.34 34.03
CA GLY A 316 -42.21 -29.32 33.17
C GLY A 316 -42.04 -27.91 33.73
N TRP A 317 -42.36 -26.92 32.91
CA TRP A 317 -42.36 -25.50 33.31
C TRP A 317 -43.69 -25.18 33.99
N HIS A 318 -43.66 -24.53 35.14
CA HIS A 318 -44.84 -24.04 35.86
C HIS A 318 -45.39 -22.74 35.23
N THR A 319 -44.48 -21.85 34.86
CA THR A 319 -44.76 -20.61 34.11
C THR A 319 -44.12 -20.67 32.73
N LEU A 320 -44.93 -20.45 31.69
CA LEU A 320 -44.49 -20.46 30.29
C LEU A 320 -44.29 -19.03 29.74
N PRO A 321 -43.38 -18.82 28.78
CA PRO A 321 -43.28 -17.56 28.06
C PRO A 321 -44.59 -17.22 27.33
N SER A 322 -45.10 -16.02 27.59
CA SER A 322 -46.26 -15.45 26.90
C SER A 322 -45.88 -14.93 25.51
N LYS A 323 -46.70 -15.22 24.50
CA LYS A 323 -46.50 -14.71 23.13
C LYS A 323 -47.28 -13.40 22.95
N HIS A 324 -46.56 -12.34 22.59
CA HIS A 324 -47.14 -11.06 22.20
C HIS A 324 -47.14 -10.93 20.67
N ILE A 325 -48.22 -10.35 20.13
CA ILE A 325 -48.36 -9.99 18.72
C ILE A 325 -48.74 -8.51 18.69
N VAL A 326 -48.04 -7.72 17.87
CA VAL A 326 -48.25 -6.28 17.73
C VAL A 326 -48.56 -5.97 16.27
N VAL A 327 -49.80 -5.55 16.02
CA VAL A 327 -50.31 -5.17 14.69
C VAL A 327 -49.96 -3.71 14.38
N THR A 328 -49.74 -3.40 13.11
CA THR A 328 -49.50 -2.05 12.56
C THR A 328 -50.37 -1.82 11.32
N SER A 329 -50.78 -0.58 11.05
CA SER A 329 -51.50 -0.19 9.83
C SER A 329 -50.58 0.30 8.70
N LEU A 330 -49.29 0.46 8.99
CA LEU A 330 -48.25 0.82 8.02
C LEU A 330 -46.99 -0.05 8.24
N PRO A 331 -46.30 -0.48 7.17
CA PRO A 331 -45.07 -1.26 7.30
C PRO A 331 -43.95 -0.41 7.91
N GLN A 332 -42.97 -1.07 8.52
CA GLN A 332 -41.92 -0.41 9.32
C GLN A 332 -41.09 0.63 8.54
N GLU A 333 -40.84 0.41 7.24
CA GLU A 333 -40.20 1.42 6.38
C GLU A 333 -41.08 2.67 6.13
N ALA A 334 -42.41 2.51 6.03
CA ALA A 334 -43.31 3.65 5.87
C ALA A 334 -43.42 4.45 7.18
N LEU A 335 -43.39 3.78 8.33
CA LEU A 335 -43.28 4.43 9.65
C LEU A 335 -41.94 5.17 9.83
N MET A 336 -40.85 4.64 9.27
CA MET A 336 -39.54 5.32 9.23
C MET A 336 -39.61 6.61 8.41
N VAL A 337 -40.12 6.55 7.17
CA VAL A 337 -40.28 7.74 6.33
C VAL A 337 -41.28 8.73 6.93
N GLN A 338 -42.37 8.26 7.57
CA GLN A 338 -43.36 9.10 8.23
C GLN A 338 -42.75 9.89 9.41
N GLU A 339 -41.98 9.23 10.27
CA GLU A 339 -41.30 9.87 11.41
C GLU A 339 -40.20 10.83 10.95
N PHE A 340 -39.38 10.44 9.98
CA PHE A 340 -38.40 11.33 9.37
C PHE A 340 -39.08 12.57 8.77
N SER A 341 -40.17 12.38 8.01
CA SER A 341 -40.91 13.48 7.37
C SER A 341 -41.62 14.37 8.39
N ARG A 342 -42.01 13.84 9.55
CA ARG A 342 -42.54 14.63 10.68
C ARG A 342 -41.45 15.51 11.29
N LEU A 343 -40.24 14.97 11.49
CA LEU A 343 -39.09 15.71 12.01
C LEU A 343 -38.63 16.78 11.01
N ALA A 344 -38.36 16.39 9.77
CA ALA A 344 -38.03 17.26 8.65
C ALA A 344 -39.08 18.38 8.46
N GLY A 345 -40.37 18.05 8.47
CA GLY A 345 -41.47 19.02 8.40
C GLY A 345 -41.50 19.99 9.59
N SER A 346 -41.14 19.54 10.79
CA SER A 346 -41.06 20.40 11.99
C SER A 346 -39.88 21.38 11.90
N VAL A 347 -38.76 20.97 11.29
CA VAL A 347 -37.61 21.84 11.00
C VAL A 347 -37.94 22.83 9.87
N ARG A 348 -38.47 22.36 8.74
CA ARG A 348 -38.90 23.18 7.59
C ARG A 348 -39.92 24.26 7.99
N ALA A 349 -40.83 23.94 8.93
CA ALA A 349 -41.80 24.88 9.48
C ALA A 349 -41.26 25.76 10.63
N SER A 350 -39.97 25.67 10.98
CA SER A 350 -39.34 26.37 12.12
C SER A 350 -40.03 26.13 13.48
N VAL A 351 -40.69 24.97 13.63
CA VAL A 351 -41.37 24.54 14.86
C VAL A 351 -40.40 23.90 15.86
N SER A 352 -39.39 23.19 15.36
CA SER A 352 -38.33 22.59 16.16
C SER A 352 -36.96 22.72 15.49
N LYS A 353 -35.89 22.49 16.26
CA LYS A 353 -34.58 22.15 15.71
C LYS A 353 -34.58 20.69 15.22
N PRO A 354 -33.55 20.25 14.47
CA PRO A 354 -33.27 18.83 14.24
C PRO A 354 -33.21 18.04 15.55
N ASP A 355 -33.63 16.79 15.48
CA ASP A 355 -33.61 15.84 16.59
C ASP A 355 -32.27 15.07 16.63
N ASP A 356 -31.57 15.18 17.77
CA ASP A 356 -30.25 14.62 18.02
C ASP A 356 -30.24 13.10 18.32
N LYS A 357 -31.41 12.48 18.56
CA LYS A 357 -31.50 11.03 18.91
C LYS A 357 -30.90 10.19 17.79
N TRP A 358 -31.30 10.47 16.55
CA TRP A 358 -30.92 9.69 15.38
C TRP A 358 -29.40 9.81 15.11
N PRO A 359 -28.81 11.01 14.94
CA PRO A 359 -27.35 11.20 14.96
C PRO A 359 -26.62 10.44 16.07
N THR A 360 -27.14 10.50 17.30
CA THR A 360 -26.50 9.90 18.48
C THR A 360 -26.50 8.38 18.42
N ILE A 361 -27.61 7.73 18.03
CA ILE A 361 -27.66 6.26 17.96
C ILE A 361 -26.91 5.71 16.74
N SER A 362 -26.88 6.42 15.61
CA SER A 362 -26.01 6.09 14.46
C SER A 362 -24.55 6.10 14.89
N ARG A 363 -24.08 7.20 15.50
CA ARG A 363 -22.70 7.33 15.97
C ARG A 363 -22.31 6.25 16.98
N LYS A 364 -23.17 5.96 17.96
CA LYS A 364 -22.92 4.87 18.94
C LYS A 364 -22.82 3.50 18.27
N THR A 365 -23.60 3.25 17.21
CA THR A 365 -23.53 1.99 16.44
C THR A 365 -22.20 1.87 15.71
N GLN A 366 -21.80 2.94 14.99
CA GLN A 366 -20.52 2.99 14.27
C GLN A 366 -19.32 2.83 15.23
N VAL A 367 -19.30 3.52 16.37
CA VAL A 367 -18.20 3.42 17.35
C VAL A 367 -17.99 2.00 17.88
N VAL A 368 -19.06 1.22 18.09
CA VAL A 368 -18.93 -0.19 18.47
C VAL A 368 -18.46 -1.04 17.29
N LEU A 369 -18.95 -0.76 16.07
CA LEU A 369 -18.55 -1.46 14.84
C LEU A 369 -17.04 -1.29 14.57
N ASP A 370 -16.55 -0.07 14.65
CA ASP A 370 -15.12 0.28 14.50
C ASP A 370 -14.26 -0.46 15.54
N ALA A 371 -14.71 -0.54 16.80
CA ALA A 371 -14.00 -1.26 17.85
C ALA A 371 -13.98 -2.78 17.64
N VAL A 372 -15.07 -3.36 17.13
CA VAL A 372 -15.10 -4.77 16.71
C VAL A 372 -14.16 -5.02 15.54
N LYS A 373 -14.17 -4.16 14.51
CA LYS A 373 -13.25 -4.25 13.37
C LYS A 373 -11.78 -4.17 13.82
N ALA A 374 -11.45 -3.19 14.67
CA ALA A 374 -10.12 -3.04 15.24
C ALA A 374 -9.70 -4.28 16.06
N SER A 375 -10.63 -4.90 16.79
CA SER A 375 -10.36 -6.15 17.52
C SER A 375 -10.06 -7.32 16.57
N ILE A 376 -10.79 -7.46 15.46
CA ILE A 376 -10.48 -8.46 14.42
C ILE A 376 -9.09 -8.19 13.83
N ASP A 377 -8.83 -6.95 13.39
CA ASP A 377 -7.58 -6.56 12.72
C ASP A 377 -6.34 -6.71 13.62
N GLN A 378 -6.49 -6.58 14.94
CA GLN A 378 -5.44 -6.80 15.94
C GLN A 378 -5.30 -8.27 16.40
N GLY A 379 -6.03 -9.22 15.80
CA GLY A 379 -5.93 -10.65 16.14
C GLY A 379 -6.84 -11.11 17.28
N CYS A 380 -8.05 -10.56 17.36
CA CYS A 380 -9.07 -10.82 18.40
C CYS A 380 -8.69 -10.32 19.81
N THR A 381 -7.88 -9.26 19.90
CA THR A 381 -7.53 -8.61 21.18
C THR A 381 -8.68 -7.75 21.72
N PRO A 382 -8.83 -7.58 23.04
CA PRO A 382 -9.80 -6.64 23.60
C PRO A 382 -9.47 -5.19 23.24
N VAL A 383 -10.42 -4.48 22.63
CA VAL A 383 -10.33 -3.06 22.30
C VAL A 383 -11.22 -2.25 23.25
N ASP A 384 -10.64 -1.21 23.85
CA ASP A 384 -11.34 -0.28 24.73
C ASP A 384 -12.17 0.74 23.93
N ILE A 385 -13.46 0.87 24.28
CA ILE A 385 -14.40 1.80 23.67
C ILE A 385 -14.40 3.07 24.52
N VAL A 386 -13.66 4.08 24.07
CA VAL A 386 -13.58 5.37 24.78
C VAL A 386 -14.91 6.11 24.66
N GLY A 387 -15.60 6.28 25.79
CA GLY A 387 -16.93 6.91 25.89
C GLY A 387 -16.93 8.42 25.63
N ALA A 388 -16.71 8.83 24.37
CA ALA A 388 -16.85 10.20 23.91
C ALA A 388 -18.35 10.60 23.86
N GLY A 389 -18.85 11.13 24.98
CA GLY A 389 -20.06 11.96 24.96
C GLY A 389 -19.83 13.29 24.23
N PHE A 390 -20.90 14.02 23.90
CA PHE A 390 -20.84 15.38 23.36
C PHE A 390 -20.27 16.37 24.39
N SER A 391 -18.94 16.35 24.55
CA SER A 391 -18.23 17.18 25.51
C SER A 391 -18.17 18.63 25.02
N ARG A 392 -18.81 19.54 25.77
CA ARG A 392 -18.65 20.99 25.59
C ARG A 392 -17.28 21.47 26.10
N ARG A 393 -16.20 20.97 25.48
CA ARG A 393 -14.81 21.45 25.62
C ARG A 393 -14.13 21.64 24.26
N ALA A 394 -14.81 22.32 23.35
CA ALA A 394 -14.17 23.05 22.28
C ALA A 394 -13.75 24.44 22.84
N PRO A 395 -12.63 24.50 23.59
CA PRO A 395 -11.59 25.43 23.18
C PRO A 395 -10.12 24.94 23.33
N ASP A 396 -9.85 23.82 24.01
CA ASP A 396 -8.46 23.41 24.35
C ASP A 396 -7.81 22.39 23.40
N LEU A 397 -8.59 21.77 22.49
CA LEU A 397 -8.07 21.03 21.32
C LEU A 397 -8.21 21.84 20.01
N LEU A 398 -8.48 23.14 20.13
CA LEU A 398 -8.85 24.03 19.02
C LEU A 398 -7.65 24.73 18.36
N LEU A 399 -6.44 24.19 18.56
CA LEU A 399 -5.16 24.71 18.04
C LEU A 399 -4.53 23.83 16.96
N GLY A 400 -5.22 22.78 16.50
CA GLY A 400 -4.76 21.87 15.44
C GLY A 400 -5.83 21.48 14.40
N ALA A 401 -6.97 22.18 14.38
CA ALA A 401 -8.13 21.81 13.56
C ALA A 401 -8.94 23.03 13.05
N MET A 402 -8.26 24.11 12.66
CA MET A 402 -8.87 25.23 11.92
C MET A 402 -8.20 25.39 10.55
N ALA A 403 -8.58 24.51 9.61
CA ALA A 403 -8.02 24.48 8.25
C ALA A 403 -9.08 24.34 7.13
N GLU A 404 -10.35 24.60 7.41
CA GLU A 404 -11.41 24.72 6.38
C GLU A 404 -11.97 26.16 6.29
N VAL A 405 -11.09 27.11 6.01
CA VAL A 405 -11.46 28.43 5.44
C VAL A 405 -10.65 28.70 4.15
N GLU A 406 -10.22 27.64 3.46
CA GLU A 406 -9.41 27.76 2.25
C GLU A 406 -10.22 27.83 0.95
N TRP A 407 -11.43 27.27 0.88
CA TRP A 407 -12.16 27.18 -0.40
C TRP A 407 -12.82 28.50 -0.87
N GLU A 408 -13.43 29.29 0.02
CA GLU A 408 -13.98 30.60 -0.38
C GLU A 408 -12.89 31.64 -0.68
N ILE A 409 -11.73 31.57 0.01
CA ILE A 409 -10.59 32.46 -0.23
C ILE A 409 -9.90 32.06 -1.54
N ARG A 410 -9.69 30.78 -1.83
CA ARG A 410 -9.09 30.34 -3.10
C ARG A 410 -9.96 30.70 -4.31
N PHE A 411 -11.28 30.58 -4.25
CA PHE A 411 -12.14 30.94 -5.39
C PHE A 411 -12.16 32.46 -5.67
N LYS A 412 -12.24 33.30 -4.63
CA LYS A 412 -12.17 34.77 -4.79
C LYS A 412 -10.75 35.25 -5.12
N GLY A 413 -9.73 34.60 -4.59
CA GLY A 413 -8.31 34.86 -4.88
C GLY A 413 -7.92 34.52 -6.31
N PHE A 414 -8.43 33.42 -6.88
CA PHE A 414 -8.19 33.06 -8.28
C PHE A 414 -8.83 34.07 -9.25
N ILE A 415 -10.05 34.52 -8.96
CA ILE A 415 -10.71 35.61 -9.70
C ILE A 415 -9.91 36.92 -9.57
N TRP A 416 -9.36 37.22 -8.39
CA TRP A 416 -8.50 38.40 -8.20
C TRP A 416 -7.18 38.29 -8.99
N LEU A 417 -6.54 37.13 -9.02
CA LEU A 417 -5.32 36.89 -9.78
C LEU A 417 -5.53 37.14 -11.28
N VAL A 418 -6.63 36.62 -11.84
CA VAL A 418 -6.99 36.80 -13.26
C VAL A 418 -7.35 38.25 -13.59
N LEU A 419 -8.02 38.97 -12.68
CA LEU A 419 -8.44 40.37 -12.92
C LEU A 419 -7.37 41.43 -12.60
N VAL A 420 -6.31 41.09 -11.87
CA VAL A 420 -5.23 42.04 -11.50
C VAL A 420 -3.96 41.88 -12.36
N PHE A 421 -3.74 40.71 -12.99
CA PHE A 421 -2.57 40.53 -13.87
C PHE A 421 -2.64 41.27 -15.23
N ASP A 422 -3.81 41.46 -15.85
CA ASP A 422 -3.92 42.24 -17.11
C ASP A 422 -3.53 43.73 -16.93
N PRO A 423 -3.97 44.44 -15.87
CA PRO A 423 -3.43 45.76 -15.54
C PRO A 423 -1.92 45.76 -15.26
N PHE A 424 -1.41 44.78 -14.50
CA PHE A 424 0.00 44.74 -14.08
C PHE A 424 0.96 44.48 -15.26
N SER A 425 0.53 43.63 -16.22
CA SER A 425 1.25 43.38 -17.47
C SER A 425 1.49 44.66 -18.28
N ARG A 426 0.47 45.53 -18.39
CA ARG A 426 0.53 46.80 -19.14
C ARG A 426 1.36 47.90 -18.47
N VAL A 427 1.63 47.77 -17.16
CA VAL A 427 2.56 48.66 -16.45
C VAL A 427 4.00 48.20 -16.66
N LEU A 428 4.24 46.89 -16.66
CA LEU A 428 5.57 46.31 -16.91
C LEU A 428 6.03 46.48 -18.37
N SER A 429 5.12 46.51 -19.35
CA SER A 429 5.48 46.71 -20.77
C SER A 429 6.02 48.10 -21.12
N ASN A 430 5.97 49.07 -20.20
CA ASN A 430 6.27 50.48 -20.45
C ASN A 430 7.47 51.02 -19.63
N MET A 431 8.30 50.13 -19.04
CA MET A 431 9.46 50.52 -18.22
C MET A 431 10.82 50.16 -18.86
N GLU A 432 11.02 50.47 -20.14
CA GLU A 432 12.37 50.56 -20.72
C GLU A 432 12.98 51.98 -20.64
N ASP A 433 12.16 53.04 -20.62
CA ASP A 433 12.63 54.42 -20.41
C ASP A 433 12.53 54.82 -18.93
N GLY A 434 13.65 55.21 -18.33
CA GLY A 434 13.74 55.60 -16.92
C GLY A 434 13.20 57.00 -16.62
N LEU A 435 12.85 57.23 -15.34
CA LEU A 435 12.22 58.42 -14.74
C LEU A 435 10.68 58.47 -14.81
N VAL A 436 10.02 58.02 -13.73
CA VAL A 436 9.19 58.83 -12.81
C VAL A 436 8.63 57.89 -11.73
N ALA A 437 9.18 57.96 -10.51
CA ALA A 437 8.91 57.01 -9.43
C ALA A 437 8.25 57.68 -8.21
N GLU A 438 7.20 58.48 -8.42
CA GLU A 438 6.57 59.25 -7.31
C GLU A 438 5.03 59.43 -7.39
N HIS A 439 4.34 58.86 -8.39
CA HIS A 439 2.86 58.90 -8.47
C HIS A 439 2.17 57.55 -8.21
N GLY A 440 2.78 56.41 -8.56
CA GLY A 440 2.16 55.09 -8.35
C GLY A 440 1.94 54.71 -6.88
N LEU A 441 2.71 55.27 -5.94
CA LEU A 441 2.61 54.98 -4.51
C LEU A 441 1.39 55.65 -3.84
N LEU A 442 0.94 56.80 -4.34
CA LEU A 442 -0.15 57.57 -3.73
C LEU A 442 -1.56 56.98 -3.99
N GLU A 443 -1.73 56.16 -5.03
CA GLU A 443 -2.99 55.45 -5.25
C GLU A 443 -3.09 54.19 -4.37
N LEU A 444 -2.00 53.42 -4.20
CA LEU A 444 -1.98 52.29 -3.25
C LEU A 444 -2.31 52.74 -1.81
N GLU A 445 -1.75 53.88 -1.36
CA GLU A 445 -2.01 54.38 -0.01
C GLU A 445 -3.45 54.89 0.21
N ARG A 446 -4.19 55.14 -0.89
CA ARG A 446 -5.61 55.53 -0.83
C ARG A 446 -6.52 54.31 -0.64
N ASP A 447 -6.22 53.19 -1.30
CA ASP A 447 -7.04 51.98 -1.21
C ASP A 447 -6.72 51.12 0.02
N ALA A 448 -5.50 51.19 0.56
CA ALA A 448 -5.12 50.56 1.83
C ALA A 448 -6.01 51.00 3.02
N LYS A 449 -6.54 52.24 2.99
CA LYS A 449 -7.41 52.80 4.04
C LYS A 449 -8.85 52.24 4.02
N ARG A 450 -9.17 51.26 3.16
CA ARG A 450 -10.52 50.72 2.97
C ARG A 450 -10.81 49.40 3.71
N TRP A 451 -9.81 48.80 4.35
CA TRP A 451 -9.90 47.48 4.99
C TRP A 451 -9.29 47.49 6.41
N PRO A 452 -10.08 47.75 7.47
CA PRO A 452 -9.54 47.94 8.83
C PRO A 452 -9.02 46.67 9.51
N ASP A 453 -9.49 45.49 9.08
CA ASP A 453 -9.46 44.26 9.89
C ASP A 453 -8.43 43.20 9.42
N LEU A 454 -7.42 43.59 8.62
CA LEU A 454 -6.33 42.66 8.25
C LEU A 454 -5.32 42.49 9.39
N ASN A 455 -5.36 41.33 10.05
CA ASN A 455 -4.38 40.95 11.06
C ASN A 455 -3.02 40.58 10.41
N MET A 456 -2.10 41.54 10.35
CA MET A 456 -0.79 41.41 9.72
C MET A 456 0.09 40.30 10.33
N ASP A 457 -0.07 39.99 11.62
CA ASP A 457 0.72 38.94 12.28
C ASP A 457 0.40 37.53 11.74
N ALA A 458 -0.86 37.30 11.38
CA ALA A 458 -1.27 36.06 10.71
C ALA A 458 -0.61 35.94 9.33
N LEU A 459 -0.62 37.03 8.56
CA LEU A 459 -0.05 37.09 7.22
C LEU A 459 1.46 36.81 7.22
N PHE A 460 2.18 37.37 8.20
CA PHE A 460 3.61 37.11 8.41
C PHE A 460 3.88 35.65 8.81
N THR A 461 3.05 35.09 9.68
CA THR A 461 3.17 33.69 10.15
C THR A 461 2.90 32.69 9.02
N THR A 462 1.87 32.92 8.19
CA THR A 462 1.54 32.03 7.05
C THR A 462 2.62 32.06 5.97
N CYS A 463 3.26 33.21 5.71
CA CYS A 463 4.39 33.30 4.79
C CYS A 463 5.59 32.46 5.28
N ILE A 464 5.89 32.50 6.59
CA ILE A 464 6.95 31.68 7.19
C ILE A 464 6.62 30.18 7.10
N PHE A 465 5.35 29.79 7.24
CA PHE A 465 4.93 28.39 7.14
C PHE A 465 5.04 27.85 5.70
N PHE A 466 4.65 28.62 4.69
CA PHE A 466 4.81 28.24 3.27
C PHE A 466 6.29 28.15 2.85
N LEU A 467 7.16 29.03 3.37
CA LEU A 467 8.61 28.91 3.18
C LEU A 467 9.20 27.62 3.78
N TYR A 468 8.59 27.07 4.84
CA TYR A 468 9.12 25.89 5.54
C TYR A 468 8.92 24.58 4.77
N LEU A 469 7.94 24.51 3.85
CA LEU A 469 7.59 23.28 3.12
C LEU A 469 8.38 23.08 1.81
N LEU A 470 8.92 24.13 1.19
CA LEU A 470 9.89 23.98 0.08
C LEU A 470 11.28 23.55 0.59
N TYR A 471 11.62 23.98 1.81
CA TYR A 471 12.99 24.00 2.34
C TYR A 471 13.69 22.63 2.47
N THR A 472 12.96 21.51 2.49
CA THR A 472 13.54 20.15 2.63
C THR A 472 14.05 19.58 1.30
N GLY A 473 13.27 19.76 0.23
CA GLY A 473 13.68 19.44 -1.14
C GLY A 473 14.85 20.31 -1.57
N ASP A 474 14.76 21.62 -1.29
CA ASP A 474 15.85 22.58 -1.54
C ASP A 474 17.15 22.15 -0.84
N ALA A 475 17.12 21.80 0.45
CA ALA A 475 18.32 21.42 1.20
C ALA A 475 19.05 20.20 0.61
N LEU A 476 18.30 19.22 0.09
CA LEU A 476 18.85 18.04 -0.58
C LEU A 476 19.25 18.34 -2.04
N HIS A 477 18.55 19.24 -2.73
CA HIS A 477 18.95 19.72 -4.06
C HIS A 477 20.28 20.51 -3.99
N TYR A 478 20.45 21.37 -2.98
CA TYR A 478 21.73 22.03 -2.71
C TYR A 478 22.85 21.02 -2.42
N LEU A 479 22.56 19.89 -1.75
CA LEU A 479 23.56 18.81 -1.63
C LEU A 479 23.88 18.22 -3.01
N LYS A 480 22.87 17.85 -3.82
CA LYS A 480 23.06 17.32 -5.18
C LYS A 480 23.94 18.24 -6.03
N THR A 481 23.67 19.54 -6.07
CA THR A 481 24.43 20.49 -6.91
C THR A 481 25.86 20.75 -6.39
N ASN A 482 26.19 20.34 -5.17
CA ASN A 482 27.53 20.42 -4.59
C ASN A 482 28.25 19.05 -4.55
N LEU A 483 27.63 18.00 -5.08
CA LEU A 483 28.21 16.67 -5.24
C LEU A 483 28.36 16.31 -6.73
N ASN A 484 29.58 15.96 -7.12
CA ASN A 484 29.89 15.29 -8.37
C ASN A 484 29.61 13.78 -8.22
N ASP A 485 28.63 13.31 -8.99
CA ASP A 485 28.06 11.96 -8.96
C ASP A 485 28.40 11.20 -10.26
N PRO A 486 29.52 10.46 -10.31
CA PRO A 486 29.96 9.75 -11.50
C PRO A 486 29.14 8.49 -11.81
N ASN A 487 28.24 8.07 -10.91
CA ASN A 487 27.47 6.84 -11.00
C ASN A 487 25.96 7.09 -11.17
N ASN A 488 25.52 8.36 -11.27
CA ASN A 488 24.12 8.78 -11.37
C ASN A 488 23.22 8.28 -10.22
N VAL A 489 23.79 8.09 -9.02
CA VAL A 489 23.07 7.66 -7.80
C VAL A 489 22.02 8.69 -7.35
N LEU A 490 22.29 9.97 -7.60
CA LEU A 490 21.41 11.11 -7.32
C LEU A 490 20.51 11.45 -8.52
N GLN A 491 20.42 10.61 -9.57
CA GLN A 491 19.67 10.95 -10.79
C GLN A 491 18.20 11.32 -10.48
N SER A 492 17.54 10.54 -9.62
CA SER A 492 16.14 10.76 -9.20
C SER A 492 15.91 11.99 -8.30
N TRP A 493 16.97 12.68 -7.85
CA TRP A 493 16.86 13.87 -7.00
C TRP A 493 16.47 15.11 -7.82
N ASP A 494 15.25 15.12 -8.35
CA ASP A 494 14.74 16.18 -9.23
C ASP A 494 13.91 17.20 -8.42
N PRO A 495 14.30 18.49 -8.38
CA PRO A 495 13.60 19.53 -7.60
C PRO A 495 12.22 19.90 -8.17
N THR A 496 11.88 19.44 -9.38
CA THR A 496 10.54 19.62 -9.96
C THR A 496 9.54 18.58 -9.48
N LEU A 497 10.00 17.49 -8.84
CA LEU A 497 9.14 16.50 -8.20
C LEU A 497 8.70 16.99 -6.82
N VAL A 498 7.40 16.86 -6.55
CA VAL A 498 6.69 17.50 -5.42
C VAL A 498 7.16 17.04 -4.03
N ASN A 499 7.93 15.95 -3.92
CA ASN A 499 8.36 15.41 -2.64
C ASN A 499 9.73 14.67 -2.69
N PRO A 500 10.76 15.11 -1.93
CA PRO A 500 12.06 14.42 -1.88
C PRO A 500 12.00 13.01 -1.25
N CYS A 501 10.90 12.61 -0.61
CA CYS A 501 10.71 11.23 -0.16
C CYS A 501 10.66 10.20 -1.31
N THR A 502 10.44 10.65 -2.55
CA THR A 502 10.47 9.80 -3.77
C THR A 502 11.86 9.63 -4.37
N TRP A 503 12.86 10.33 -3.82
CA TRP A 503 14.23 10.30 -4.32
C TRP A 503 14.97 9.08 -3.76
N PHE A 504 15.70 8.35 -4.60
CA PHE A 504 16.49 7.19 -4.17
C PHE A 504 17.48 7.60 -3.07
N HIS A 505 17.75 6.69 -2.13
CA HIS A 505 18.62 6.94 -0.96
C HIS A 505 18.08 7.96 0.06
N VAL A 506 16.86 8.46 -0.10
CA VAL A 506 16.10 9.22 0.91
C VAL A 506 15.05 8.30 1.55
N THR A 507 14.71 8.53 2.82
CA THR A 507 13.58 7.85 3.47
C THR A 507 12.88 8.81 4.43
N CYS A 508 11.54 8.76 4.46
CA CYS A 508 10.70 9.64 5.26
C CYS A 508 9.90 8.88 6.32
N ASN A 509 9.34 9.61 7.28
CA ASN A 509 8.30 9.09 8.17
C ASN A 509 6.90 9.23 7.54
N ASN A 510 5.88 8.76 8.26
CA ASN A 510 4.47 8.83 7.87
C ASN A 510 3.95 10.27 7.63
N ASP A 511 4.68 11.30 8.09
CA ASP A 511 4.35 12.71 7.92
C ASP A 511 5.11 13.35 6.73
N ASN A 512 5.66 12.54 5.81
CA ASN A 512 6.51 12.94 4.69
C ASN A 512 7.73 13.81 5.07
N SER A 513 8.20 13.73 6.31
CA SER A 513 9.45 14.36 6.73
C SER A 513 10.64 13.42 6.51
N VAL A 514 11.72 13.93 5.91
CA VAL A 514 12.96 13.17 5.71
C VAL A 514 13.56 12.76 7.06
N ILE A 515 13.73 11.45 7.27
CA ILE A 515 14.31 10.84 8.48
C ILE A 515 15.63 10.09 8.22
N ARG A 516 15.91 9.64 6.99
CA ARG A 516 17.19 9.02 6.60
C ARG A 516 17.65 9.54 5.25
N VAL A 517 18.96 9.73 5.12
CA VAL A 517 19.68 9.84 3.85
C VAL A 517 20.87 8.89 3.91
N ASP A 518 21.01 7.99 2.94
CA ASP A 518 21.98 6.87 2.96
C ASP A 518 22.68 6.71 1.60
N LEU A 519 23.74 7.48 1.40
CA LEU A 519 24.52 7.57 0.16
C LEU A 519 25.87 6.83 0.28
N GLY A 520 25.95 5.81 1.13
CA GLY A 520 27.18 5.04 1.35
C GLY A 520 27.69 4.32 0.09
N ASN A 521 29.02 4.25 -0.08
CA ASN A 521 29.71 3.57 -1.20
C ASN A 521 29.40 4.11 -2.62
N ALA A 522 28.72 5.25 -2.77
CA ALA A 522 28.28 5.78 -4.06
C ALA A 522 29.41 6.35 -4.96
N GLN A 523 30.63 6.50 -4.43
CA GLN A 523 31.78 7.18 -5.05
C GLN A 523 31.56 8.68 -5.29
N LEU A 524 30.66 9.29 -4.50
CA LEU A 524 30.37 10.72 -4.56
C LEU A 524 31.59 11.54 -4.19
N SER A 525 31.74 12.71 -4.81
CA SER A 525 32.82 13.66 -4.54
C SER A 525 32.28 15.09 -4.50
N GLY A 526 32.97 16.04 -3.87
CA GLY A 526 32.45 17.40 -3.67
C GLY A 526 32.55 17.82 -2.20
N ALA A 527 31.54 18.51 -1.67
CA ALA A 527 31.50 18.95 -0.27
C ALA A 527 30.08 18.94 0.33
N LEU A 528 29.99 18.95 1.66
CA LEU A 528 28.70 19.06 2.37
C LEU A 528 28.23 20.52 2.47
N VAL A 529 26.92 20.70 2.38
CA VAL A 529 26.27 22.03 2.44
C VAL A 529 25.68 22.32 3.83
N PRO A 530 25.82 23.54 4.38
CA PRO A 530 25.18 23.94 5.65
C PRO A 530 23.67 23.73 5.68
N GLN A 531 23.02 23.81 4.51
CA GLN A 531 21.59 23.61 4.31
C GLN A 531 21.08 22.25 4.82
N LEU A 532 21.93 21.21 4.92
CA LEU A 532 21.55 19.94 5.55
C LEU A 532 21.08 20.12 7.00
N GLY A 533 21.59 21.12 7.72
CA GLY A 533 21.16 21.50 9.07
C GLY A 533 19.70 21.98 9.19
N LEU A 534 18.99 22.14 8.07
CA LEU A 534 17.57 22.51 8.02
C LEU A 534 16.64 21.31 8.23
N LEU A 535 17.09 20.08 7.96
CA LEU A 535 16.29 18.84 7.99
C LEU A 535 15.99 18.37 9.43
N LYS A 536 15.22 19.14 10.21
CA LYS A 536 15.07 18.94 11.67
C LYS A 536 14.59 17.55 12.11
N ASN A 537 13.92 16.81 11.25
CA ASN A 537 13.39 15.47 11.52
C ASN A 537 14.36 14.33 11.13
N LEU A 538 15.53 14.65 10.56
CA LEU A 538 16.56 13.69 10.19
C LEU A 538 17.08 12.92 11.42
N GLN A 539 17.04 11.60 11.34
CA GLN A 539 17.50 10.65 12.37
C GLN A 539 18.78 9.93 11.94
N TYR A 540 19.02 9.80 10.64
CA TYR A 540 20.15 9.07 10.06
C TYR A 540 20.75 9.83 8.88
N LEU A 541 22.06 10.05 8.87
CA LEU A 541 22.80 10.65 7.76
C LEU A 541 24.08 9.86 7.50
N GLU A 542 24.02 8.93 6.54
CA GLU A 542 25.12 8.02 6.25
C GLU A 542 25.71 8.33 4.86
N LEU A 543 26.95 8.79 4.82
CA LEU A 543 27.67 9.25 3.63
C LEU A 543 29.04 8.56 3.48
N TYR A 544 29.21 7.42 4.15
CA TYR A 544 30.45 6.69 4.32
C TYR A 544 31.03 6.10 3.02
N SER A 545 32.34 5.88 2.97
CA SER A 545 33.03 5.21 1.85
C SER A 545 32.81 5.96 0.52
N ASN A 546 33.04 7.27 0.55
CA ASN A 546 32.95 8.17 -0.60
C ASN A 546 34.23 9.00 -0.71
N ASN A 547 34.25 9.97 -1.63
CA ASN A 547 35.35 10.91 -1.85
C ASN A 547 34.88 12.36 -1.62
N ILE A 548 33.96 12.57 -0.67
CA ILE A 548 33.45 13.89 -0.28
C ILE A 548 34.50 14.58 0.60
N SER A 549 34.65 15.90 0.45
CA SER A 549 35.75 16.68 1.01
C SER A 549 35.29 18.01 1.61
N GLY A 550 36.23 18.89 1.96
CA GLY A 550 35.94 20.16 2.64
C GLY A 550 35.69 19.98 4.13
N THR A 551 34.98 20.93 4.75
CA THR A 551 34.74 20.97 6.20
C THR A 551 33.36 20.43 6.58
N ILE A 552 33.25 19.78 7.75
CA ILE A 552 31.95 19.40 8.33
C ILE A 552 31.17 20.68 8.70
N PRO A 553 29.96 20.93 8.16
CA PRO A 553 29.22 22.16 8.47
C PRO A 553 28.74 22.20 9.93
N SER A 554 28.91 23.36 10.58
CA SER A 554 28.41 23.63 11.94
C SER A 554 26.91 23.37 12.11
N ASP A 555 26.15 23.55 11.03
CA ASP A 555 24.69 23.54 11.04
C ASP A 555 24.09 22.14 11.17
N LEU A 556 24.88 21.08 10.94
CA LEU A 556 24.52 19.72 11.31
C LEU A 556 24.25 19.58 12.82
N GLY A 557 24.86 20.42 13.66
CA GLY A 557 24.56 20.52 15.10
C GLY A 557 23.15 21.05 15.42
N ASN A 558 22.37 21.47 14.42
CA ASN A 558 20.97 21.87 14.58
C ASN A 558 19.97 20.69 14.34
N LEU A 559 20.47 19.49 14.04
CA LEU A 559 19.68 18.28 13.76
C LEU A 559 19.35 17.51 15.05
N THR A 560 18.64 18.11 15.99
CA THR A 560 18.46 17.56 17.36
C THR A 560 17.69 16.22 17.44
N ASN A 561 17.16 15.71 16.33
CA ASN A 561 16.60 14.37 16.21
C ASN A 561 17.59 13.28 15.75
N LEU A 562 18.81 13.66 15.36
CA LEU A 562 19.81 12.77 14.78
C LEU A 562 20.29 11.70 15.78
N VAL A 563 20.26 10.45 15.34
CA VAL A 563 20.67 9.23 16.06
C VAL A 563 21.97 8.67 15.50
N SER A 564 22.17 8.80 14.19
CA SER A 564 23.30 8.32 13.38
C SER A 564 23.88 9.41 12.47
N LEU A 565 25.21 9.45 12.33
CA LEU A 565 25.95 10.36 11.45
C LEU A 565 27.24 9.66 10.98
N ASP A 566 27.18 8.94 9.86
CA ASP A 566 28.34 8.25 9.31
C ASP A 566 29.04 9.06 8.20
N LEU A 567 30.27 9.51 8.47
CA LEU A 567 31.16 10.20 7.52
C LEU A 567 32.49 9.44 7.31
N TYR A 568 32.59 8.17 7.71
CA TYR A 568 33.80 7.35 7.61
C TYR A 568 34.33 7.23 6.17
N LEU A 569 35.66 7.15 6.03
CA LEU A 569 36.34 6.91 4.76
C LEU A 569 35.88 7.93 3.70
N ASN A 570 36.30 9.18 3.92
CA ASN A 570 36.07 10.34 3.08
C ASN A 570 37.31 11.27 3.13
N GLY A 571 37.24 12.41 2.48
CA GLY A 571 38.28 13.44 2.44
C GLY A 571 37.99 14.67 3.31
N PHE A 572 37.26 14.53 4.43
CA PHE A 572 36.89 15.68 5.28
C PHE A 572 38.11 16.29 5.98
N THR A 573 38.08 17.61 6.17
CA THR A 573 39.19 18.47 6.64
C THR A 573 38.66 19.53 7.62
N GLY A 574 39.57 20.29 8.25
CA GLY A 574 39.20 21.32 9.22
C GLY A 574 38.82 20.74 10.58
N GLU A 575 38.15 21.53 11.41
CA GLU A 575 37.83 21.16 12.80
C GLU A 575 36.47 20.45 12.93
N ILE A 576 36.32 19.63 13.97
CA ILE A 576 35.02 19.02 14.33
C ILE A 576 34.17 20.14 14.98
N PRO A 577 32.96 20.46 14.48
CA PRO A 577 32.21 21.60 15.00
C PRO A 577 31.71 21.41 16.44
N ASP A 578 31.99 22.39 17.31
CA ASP A 578 31.48 22.50 18.69
C ASP A 578 29.95 22.30 18.79
N SER A 579 29.22 22.69 17.73
CA SER A 579 27.77 22.58 17.63
C SER A 579 27.24 21.14 17.63
N LEU A 580 28.05 20.14 17.25
CA LEU A 580 27.64 18.72 17.30
C LEU A 580 27.36 18.26 18.73
N GLY A 581 27.94 18.90 19.75
CA GLY A 581 27.63 18.68 21.16
C GLY A 581 26.19 19.00 21.58
N LYS A 582 25.37 19.59 20.69
CA LYS A 582 23.92 19.78 20.89
C LYS A 582 23.09 18.53 20.59
N LEU A 583 23.65 17.52 19.93
CA LEU A 583 22.92 16.36 19.40
C LEU A 583 22.65 15.32 20.49
N THR A 584 21.82 15.65 21.48
CA THR A 584 21.57 14.83 22.68
C THR A 584 20.92 13.47 22.44
N LYS A 585 20.38 13.22 21.24
CA LYS A 585 19.85 11.91 20.81
C LYS A 585 20.87 11.04 20.04
N LEU A 586 22.04 11.57 19.70
CA LEU A 586 23.08 10.85 18.94
C LEU A 586 23.64 9.70 19.79
N ARG A 587 23.70 8.49 19.21
CA ARG A 587 24.10 7.27 19.93
C ARG A 587 25.36 6.60 19.40
N PHE A 588 25.61 6.68 18.09
CA PHE A 588 26.59 5.81 17.40
C PHE A 588 27.59 6.59 16.54
N LEU A 589 28.90 6.25 16.66
CA LEU A 589 30.02 6.97 16.04
C LEU A 589 31.39 6.17 16.04
N LEU A 590 31.43 4.83 15.92
CA LEU A 590 32.59 3.85 15.84
C LEU A 590 32.26 2.73 14.81
N TYR A 591 33.16 1.93 14.22
CA TYR A 591 34.63 1.89 13.99
C TYR A 591 34.98 0.47 13.45
N CYS A 592 36.16 0.25 12.88
CA CYS A 592 36.86 -1.04 12.98
C CYS A 592 38.38 -0.86 13.08
N VAL A 593 39.02 -1.47 14.10
CA VAL A 593 40.50 -1.62 14.11
C VAL A 593 40.90 -2.75 13.17
N ALA A 594 41.91 -2.52 12.34
CA ALA A 594 42.64 -3.63 11.75
C ALA A 594 43.59 -4.20 12.80
N ILE A 595 43.29 -5.37 13.37
CA ILE A 595 44.26 -6.08 14.20
C ILE A 595 45.39 -6.58 13.30
N LEU A 596 46.50 -5.84 13.32
CA LEU A 596 47.74 -6.17 12.62
C LEU A 596 48.42 -7.40 13.24
N VAL A 597 47.94 -8.60 12.89
CA VAL A 597 48.75 -9.81 13.00
C VAL A 597 49.73 -9.83 11.82
N ARG A 598 51.04 -9.89 12.12
CA ARG A 598 52.09 -9.98 11.10
C ARG A 598 51.96 -11.29 10.29
N PRO A 599 52.38 -11.32 9.01
CA PRO A 599 51.98 -12.37 8.08
C PRO A 599 52.51 -13.76 8.45
N GLY A 600 51.59 -14.73 8.61
CA GLY A 600 51.95 -16.11 8.98
C GLY A 600 50.79 -17.11 9.03
N HIS A 601 50.29 -17.54 7.86
CA HIS A 601 49.43 -18.72 7.62
C HIS A 601 47.99 -18.77 8.20
N ARG A 602 47.03 -19.10 7.29
CA ARG A 602 45.76 -19.87 7.41
C ARG A 602 44.77 -19.65 8.60
N LEU A 603 43.49 -19.49 8.24
CA LEU A 603 42.26 -20.21 8.71
C LEU A 603 42.18 -20.68 10.19
N MET A 604 41.05 -20.58 10.92
CA MET A 604 39.64 -20.66 10.48
C MET A 604 38.62 -20.13 11.54
N TYR A 605 37.33 -20.15 11.17
CA TYR A 605 36.08 -19.91 11.92
C TYR A 605 35.97 -20.27 13.42
N CYS A 606 35.09 -19.52 14.13
CA CYS A 606 33.95 -19.98 14.97
C CYS A 606 32.87 -18.85 14.97
N ALA A 607 31.55 -19.06 14.94
CA ALA A 607 30.63 -19.78 15.85
C ALA A 607 30.53 -19.09 17.24
N VAL A 608 29.39 -18.98 17.94
CA VAL A 608 28.17 -19.83 18.14
C VAL A 608 26.97 -18.82 18.31
N ILE A 609 25.69 -19.01 17.92
CA ILE A 609 24.66 -19.97 18.41
C ILE A 609 24.53 -19.90 19.97
N GLU A 610 23.38 -19.91 20.66
CA GLU A 610 21.95 -19.84 20.31
C GLU A 610 21.13 -19.34 21.53
N GLY A 611 19.80 -19.36 21.45
CA GLY A 611 18.95 -19.19 22.63
C GLY A 611 18.73 -20.49 23.43
N VAL A 612 19.00 -20.41 24.75
CA VAL A 612 18.30 -21.16 25.83
C VAL A 612 18.80 -22.59 26.20
N ILE A 613 19.74 -22.60 27.17
CA ILE A 613 19.75 -23.37 28.46
C ILE A 613 20.56 -24.70 28.62
N LEU A 614 21.20 -24.80 29.82
CA LEU A 614 21.98 -25.92 30.43
C LEU A 614 23.30 -26.31 29.71
N SER A 615 24.38 -26.78 30.35
CA SER A 615 24.96 -26.70 31.72
C SER A 615 26.33 -27.43 31.66
N VAL A 616 27.38 -27.28 32.48
CA VAL A 616 27.75 -26.54 33.72
C VAL A 616 29.25 -26.14 33.50
N SER A 617 30.02 -25.28 34.19
CA SER A 617 30.16 -24.77 35.58
C SER A 617 31.07 -23.52 35.51
N SER A 618 31.26 -22.65 36.51
CA SER A 618 30.64 -22.34 37.82
C SER A 618 31.17 -20.96 38.30
N LEU A 619 30.84 -20.53 39.54
CA LEU A 619 31.34 -19.33 40.24
C LEU A 619 31.05 -17.96 39.58
N GLY A 620 30.19 -17.08 40.11
CA GLY A 620 29.26 -17.21 41.25
C GLY A 620 28.71 -15.84 41.73
N CYS A 621 27.49 -15.85 42.29
CA CYS A 621 26.74 -14.75 42.96
C CYS A 621 25.52 -14.09 42.26
N LYS A 622 24.39 -14.81 42.32
CA LYS A 622 23.04 -14.34 42.74
C LYS A 622 22.52 -12.96 42.28
N GLY A 623 21.54 -12.97 41.37
CA GLY A 623 20.53 -11.93 41.16
C GLY A 623 19.29 -12.53 40.48
N LYS A 624 18.07 -12.01 40.73
CA LYS A 624 16.82 -12.48 40.11
C LYS A 624 16.27 -11.42 39.15
N HIS A 625 15.87 -11.83 37.94
CA HIS A 625 14.54 -11.63 37.32
C HIS A 625 14.57 -12.05 35.83
N SER A 626 13.39 -12.24 35.23
CA SER A 626 13.19 -12.83 33.89
C SER A 626 13.15 -11.79 32.75
N PRO A 627 13.68 -12.09 31.55
CA PRO A 627 13.69 -11.18 30.40
C PRO A 627 12.34 -11.11 29.66
N ALA A 628 12.18 -10.07 28.86
CA ALA A 628 11.01 -9.84 28.00
C ALA A 628 11.41 -9.74 26.50
N LYS A 629 10.39 -9.64 25.65
CA LYS A 629 10.40 -9.67 24.17
C LYS A 629 11.56 -8.90 23.50
N GLY A 630 12.07 -9.46 22.40
CA GLY A 630 13.20 -8.91 21.63
C GLY A 630 12.87 -7.68 20.77
N VAL A 631 13.94 -7.09 20.23
CA VAL A 631 13.95 -5.86 19.41
C VAL A 631 14.78 -6.13 18.14
N PRO A 632 14.46 -5.56 16.96
CA PRO A 632 15.25 -5.73 15.74
C PRO A 632 16.67 -5.13 15.83
N LEU A 633 17.57 -5.63 14.98
CA LEU A 633 18.95 -5.17 14.86
C LEU A 633 19.04 -3.81 14.14
N VAL A 634 20.06 -3.02 14.48
CA VAL A 634 20.27 -1.61 14.06
C VAL A 634 21.61 -1.49 13.34
N GLY A 635 21.73 -0.55 12.39
CA GLY A 635 22.98 -0.25 11.66
C GLY A 635 23.93 0.70 12.41
N ASP A 636 25.22 0.61 12.09
CA ASP A 636 26.32 1.37 12.71
C ASP A 636 26.54 2.77 12.08
N SER A 637 27.43 3.57 12.69
CA SER A 637 27.74 4.97 12.34
C SER A 637 29.16 5.35 12.77
N ARG A 638 29.94 6.10 11.97
CA ARG A 638 31.43 6.19 12.07
C ARG A 638 32.02 7.56 11.60
N LEU A 639 33.24 7.92 12.01
CA LEU A 639 33.94 9.17 11.60
C LEU A 639 35.43 9.01 11.19
N ASN A 640 36.03 7.85 11.41
CA ASN A 640 37.47 7.63 11.21
C ASN A 640 37.90 7.64 9.73
N ASN A 641 39.23 7.62 9.52
CA ASN A 641 39.85 7.65 8.19
C ASN A 641 39.44 8.90 7.38
N ASN A 642 39.69 10.08 7.95
CA ASN A 642 39.50 11.39 7.33
C ASN A 642 40.76 12.25 7.56
N SER A 643 40.74 13.52 7.17
CA SER A 643 41.83 14.51 7.37
C SER A 643 41.46 15.62 8.36
N LEU A 644 40.61 15.32 9.35
CA LEU A 644 40.15 16.28 10.36
C LEU A 644 41.29 16.73 11.28
N SER A 645 41.22 17.96 11.78
CA SER A 645 42.27 18.66 12.52
C SER A 645 41.69 19.50 13.67
N GLY A 646 42.50 20.33 14.33
CA GLY A 646 42.03 21.13 15.46
C GLY A 646 41.93 20.33 16.75
N SER A 647 41.16 20.81 17.72
CA SER A 647 40.94 20.13 19.01
C SER A 647 39.58 19.44 19.10
N ILE A 648 39.48 18.38 19.91
CA ILE A 648 38.21 17.68 20.15
C ILE A 648 37.28 18.60 20.97
N PRO A 649 36.09 18.95 20.47
CA PRO A 649 35.12 19.75 21.20
C PRO A 649 34.78 19.22 22.59
N LYS A 650 34.99 20.05 23.61
CA LYS A 650 34.55 19.72 24.99
C LYS A 650 33.02 19.60 25.08
N SER A 651 32.28 20.25 24.17
CA SER A 651 30.81 20.14 24.07
C SER A 651 30.31 18.73 23.78
N LEU A 652 31.09 17.86 23.12
CA LEU A 652 30.70 16.47 22.84
C LEU A 652 30.51 15.64 24.12
N THR A 653 31.15 16.03 25.23
CA THR A 653 30.93 15.41 26.55
C THR A 653 29.49 15.54 27.08
N ASN A 654 28.71 16.49 26.55
CA ASN A 654 27.30 16.66 26.87
C ASN A 654 26.40 15.58 26.24
N ILE A 655 26.89 14.84 25.24
CA ILE A 655 26.13 13.75 24.61
C ILE A 655 26.23 12.50 25.49
N THR A 656 25.44 12.50 26.57
CA THR A 656 25.37 11.39 27.54
C THR A 656 24.77 10.10 26.96
N ALA A 657 24.06 10.21 25.83
CA ALA A 657 23.51 9.07 25.09
C ALA A 657 24.53 8.40 24.14
N LEU A 658 25.73 8.98 23.96
CA LEU A 658 26.75 8.48 23.05
C LEU A 658 27.35 7.17 23.60
N GLN A 659 26.95 6.04 23.01
CA GLN A 659 27.40 4.71 23.42
C GLN A 659 28.77 4.37 22.83
N VAL A 660 29.14 5.09 21.77
CA VAL A 660 30.02 4.61 20.70
C VAL A 660 30.66 5.86 20.04
N LEU A 661 31.99 6.07 20.16
CA LEU A 661 32.76 7.18 19.55
C LEU A 661 34.15 6.77 19.05
N ASP A 662 34.52 7.23 17.86
CA ASP A 662 35.78 7.01 17.17
C ASP A 662 36.21 8.23 16.38
N LEU A 663 37.48 8.60 16.52
CA LEU A 663 38.14 9.68 15.81
C LEU A 663 39.50 9.24 15.24
N SER A 664 39.76 7.93 15.20
CA SER A 664 41.04 7.37 14.79
C SER A 664 41.41 7.69 13.33
N ASN A 665 42.71 7.65 13.03
CA ASN A 665 43.27 7.98 11.70
C ASN A 665 42.79 9.36 11.17
N ASN A 666 43.06 10.41 11.94
CA ASN A 666 42.87 11.82 11.61
C ASN A 666 44.11 12.63 12.07
N ASN A 667 44.08 13.96 11.97
CA ASN A 667 45.14 14.88 12.36
C ASN A 667 44.75 15.76 13.57
N LEU A 668 43.96 15.22 14.51
CA LEU A 668 43.47 15.93 15.69
C LEU A 668 44.58 16.21 16.73
N SER A 669 44.36 17.24 17.54
CA SER A 669 45.35 17.83 18.45
C SER A 669 44.79 18.22 19.82
N GLY A 670 45.65 18.35 20.83
CA GLY A 670 45.27 18.80 22.17
C GLY A 670 44.78 17.68 23.10
N GLU A 671 44.10 18.07 24.18
CA GLU A 671 43.67 17.16 25.24
C GLU A 671 42.37 16.41 24.89
N VAL A 672 42.40 15.08 25.00
CA VAL A 672 41.18 14.25 24.92
C VAL A 672 40.32 14.47 26.18
N PRO A 673 39.02 14.83 26.03
CA PRO A 673 38.14 15.01 27.18
C PRO A 673 38.02 13.76 28.05
N SER A 674 38.05 13.94 29.37
CA SER A 674 38.09 12.85 30.37
C SER A 674 36.77 12.67 31.14
N THR A 675 35.73 13.42 30.76
CA THR A 675 34.44 13.54 31.47
C THR A 675 33.26 13.23 30.55
N GLY A 676 32.09 12.97 31.14
CA GLY A 676 30.90 12.58 30.38
C GLY A 676 31.05 11.22 29.71
N SER A 677 30.42 11.03 28.55
CA SER A 677 30.51 9.78 27.77
C SER A 677 31.93 9.40 27.36
N PHE A 678 32.86 10.36 27.29
CA PHE A 678 34.26 10.10 26.91
C PHE A 678 35.01 9.19 27.89
N SER A 679 34.57 9.08 29.15
CA SER A 679 35.15 8.12 30.09
C SER A 679 34.87 6.65 29.75
N LEU A 680 34.01 6.37 28.76
CA LEU A 680 33.65 5.02 28.32
C LEU A 680 34.47 4.54 27.10
N PHE A 681 35.17 5.44 26.40
CA PHE A 681 35.85 5.10 25.15
C PHE A 681 37.30 4.65 25.38
N THR A 682 37.70 3.63 24.63
CA THR A 682 39.03 3.02 24.79
C THR A 682 40.11 3.81 24.03
N PRO A 683 41.42 3.68 24.35
CA PRO A 683 42.49 4.41 23.65
C PRO A 683 42.56 4.18 22.14
N ILE A 684 42.01 3.06 21.69
CA ILE A 684 41.88 2.65 20.31
C ILE A 684 41.05 3.68 19.50
N SER A 685 40.04 4.30 20.12
CA SER A 685 39.13 5.29 19.54
C SER A 685 39.81 6.61 19.13
N PHE A 686 41.03 6.85 19.63
CA PHE A 686 41.80 8.07 19.37
C PHE A 686 43.12 7.77 18.63
N ALA A 687 43.32 6.51 18.22
CA ALA A 687 44.57 6.02 17.64
C ALA A 687 44.98 6.78 16.37
N ASN A 688 46.30 6.86 16.15
CA ASN A 688 46.93 7.47 14.97
C ASN A 688 46.64 8.97 14.74
N ASN A 689 46.14 9.70 15.74
CA ASN A 689 46.17 11.16 15.77
C ASN A 689 47.48 11.63 16.44
N PRO A 690 48.46 12.21 15.71
CA PRO A 690 49.80 12.41 16.25
C PRO A 690 49.92 13.55 17.27
N LEU A 691 48.93 14.46 17.35
CA LEU A 691 48.97 15.66 18.18
C LEU A 691 48.03 15.60 19.40
N LEU A 692 47.27 14.51 19.59
CA LEU A 692 46.45 14.30 20.79
C LEU A 692 47.31 13.92 22.01
N CYS A 693 46.80 14.28 23.20
CA CYS A 693 47.36 13.92 24.50
C CYS A 693 46.25 13.71 25.54
N GLY A 694 46.61 13.19 26.72
CA GLY A 694 45.68 13.03 27.85
C GLY A 694 45.07 11.62 27.94
N PRO A 695 44.03 11.43 28.79
CA PRO A 695 43.40 10.14 29.02
C PRO A 695 42.89 9.50 27.72
N GLY A 696 43.12 8.20 27.55
CA GLY A 696 42.85 7.53 26.27
C GLY A 696 43.96 7.69 25.21
N THR A 697 45.10 8.30 25.53
CA THR A 697 46.24 8.39 24.60
C THR A 697 47.54 7.83 25.21
N THR A 698 48.57 7.65 24.38
CA THR A 698 49.93 7.26 24.80
C THR A 698 50.82 8.46 25.14
N LYS A 699 50.29 9.68 25.19
CA LYS A 699 51.05 10.93 25.43
C LYS A 699 50.45 11.73 26.58
N ALA A 700 51.25 12.08 27.58
CA ALA A 700 50.87 13.07 28.58
C ALA A 700 50.81 14.48 27.95
N CYS A 701 49.85 15.31 28.36
CA CYS A 701 49.77 16.69 27.90
C CYS A 701 50.88 17.58 28.50
N PRO A 702 51.38 18.59 27.77
CA PRO A 702 52.40 19.51 28.29
C PRO A 702 51.93 20.20 29.58
N GLY A 703 52.67 20.02 30.68
CA GLY A 703 52.36 20.61 31.99
C GLY A 703 51.58 19.72 32.96
N ALA A 704 51.15 18.52 32.56
CA ALA A 704 50.51 17.56 33.47
C ALA A 704 51.52 16.92 34.44
N PRO A 705 51.17 16.70 35.74
CA PRO A 705 51.99 15.92 36.66
C PRO A 705 52.15 14.45 36.20
N PRO A 706 53.29 13.79 36.49
CA PRO A 706 53.48 12.38 36.13
C PRO A 706 52.53 11.47 36.93
N LEU A 707 51.80 10.61 36.23
CA LEU A 707 50.92 9.61 36.84
C LEU A 707 51.73 8.45 37.45
N SER A 708 51.28 7.98 38.62
CA SER A 708 51.93 6.92 39.40
C SER A 708 51.98 5.58 38.67
N PRO A 709 53.07 4.79 38.80
CA PRO A 709 53.20 3.50 38.11
C PRO A 709 52.32 2.40 38.74
N PRO A 710 51.70 1.51 37.92
CA PRO A 710 51.03 0.32 38.41
C PRO A 710 52.04 -0.77 38.85
N PRO A 711 51.63 -1.73 39.72
CA PRO A 711 52.53 -2.76 40.27
C PRO A 711 52.94 -3.82 39.23
N PRO A 712 54.11 -4.47 39.42
CA PRO A 712 54.65 -5.43 38.45
C PRO A 712 53.96 -6.80 38.50
N PHE A 713 53.77 -7.41 37.32
CA PHE A 713 53.33 -8.80 37.17
C PHE A 713 54.49 -9.64 36.61
N VAL A 714 54.68 -10.87 37.13
CA VAL A 714 55.89 -11.67 36.89
C VAL A 714 55.63 -12.81 35.89
N PRO A 715 56.39 -12.92 34.78
CA PRO A 715 56.31 -14.04 33.86
C PRO A 715 57.21 -15.22 34.28
N PRO A 716 56.78 -16.48 34.13
CA PRO A 716 57.64 -17.66 34.35
C PRO A 716 58.51 -17.98 33.12
N THR A 717 59.76 -18.40 33.36
CA THR A 717 60.78 -18.67 32.33
C THR A 717 60.97 -20.15 32.00
N PRO A 718 61.12 -20.53 30.72
CA PRO A 718 61.89 -21.71 30.29
C PRO A 718 63.43 -21.48 30.41
N PRO A 719 64.27 -22.53 30.33
CA PRO A 719 65.63 -22.51 30.89
C PRO A 719 66.74 -21.88 30.02
N SER A 720 67.85 -21.55 30.69
CA SER A 720 69.13 -21.08 30.10
C SER A 720 69.94 -22.24 29.49
N SER A 721 70.81 -22.01 28.50
CA SER A 721 72.23 -21.58 28.64
C SER A 721 72.95 -21.84 27.27
N GLN A 722 74.17 -21.41 26.92
CA GLN A 722 75.29 -20.71 27.59
C GLN A 722 76.24 -20.07 26.52
N GLY A 723 77.16 -19.16 26.91
CA GLY A 723 78.26 -18.62 26.07
C GLY A 723 77.91 -17.36 25.24
N SER A 724 78.57 -16.20 25.31
CA SER A 724 80.00 -15.81 25.10
C SER A 724 80.38 -15.62 23.61
N SER A 725 81.00 -14.52 23.13
CA SER A 725 81.37 -13.25 23.79
C SER A 725 81.96 -12.21 22.79
N ALA A 726 81.81 -10.92 23.11
CA ALA A 726 82.70 -9.79 22.76
C ALA A 726 82.79 -9.18 21.32
N SER A 727 83.20 -7.90 21.32
CA SER A 727 83.96 -7.14 20.31
C SER A 727 83.33 -6.70 18.96
N SER A 728 82.66 -5.55 19.03
CA SER A 728 82.67 -4.39 18.10
C SER A 728 83.62 -4.31 16.87
N THR A 729 83.10 -3.62 15.82
CA THR A 729 83.80 -2.85 14.76
C THR A 729 84.37 -3.63 13.55
N GLY A 730 84.19 -3.08 12.33
CA GLY A 730 84.97 -3.47 11.14
C GLY A 730 84.19 -3.40 9.82
N ALA A 731 84.49 -2.42 8.96
CA ALA A 731 83.74 -2.16 7.73
C ALA A 731 84.16 -3.05 6.53
N ILE A 732 83.14 -3.40 5.71
CA ILE A 732 83.13 -3.37 4.23
C ILE A 732 84.39 -3.86 3.48
N ALA A 733 84.29 -5.03 2.83
CA ALA A 733 84.50 -5.23 1.37
C ALA A 733 84.42 -6.72 0.96
N GLY A 734 83.74 -7.04 -0.15
CA GLY A 734 83.89 -8.33 -0.86
C GLY A 734 82.62 -9.11 -1.24
N GLY A 735 81.54 -9.06 -0.45
CA GLY A 735 80.40 -9.99 -0.60
C GLY A 735 79.42 -9.75 -1.77
N VAL A 736 79.54 -8.65 -2.50
CA VAL A 736 78.47 -8.12 -3.38
C VAL A 736 78.20 -9.00 -4.61
N ALA A 737 79.22 -9.65 -5.18
CA ALA A 737 79.06 -10.46 -6.39
C ALA A 737 78.39 -11.83 -6.15
N ALA A 738 78.52 -12.41 -4.95
CA ALA A 738 77.99 -13.74 -4.64
C ALA A 738 76.52 -13.71 -4.14
N GLY A 739 76.11 -12.66 -3.43
CA GLY A 739 74.77 -12.55 -2.86
C GLY A 739 73.65 -12.48 -3.91
N ALA A 740 73.89 -11.78 -5.02
CA ALA A 740 72.88 -11.56 -6.07
C ALA A 740 72.45 -12.88 -6.75
N ALA A 741 73.38 -13.81 -7.00
CA ALA A 741 73.06 -15.09 -7.65
C ALA A 741 72.18 -15.98 -6.75
N LEU A 742 72.47 -16.04 -5.45
CA LEU A 742 71.71 -16.86 -4.50
C LEU A 742 70.29 -16.32 -4.26
N LEU A 743 70.11 -14.99 -4.26
CA LEU A 743 68.80 -14.35 -4.06
C LEU A 743 67.76 -14.71 -5.14
N PHE A 744 68.18 -14.99 -6.39
CA PHE A 744 67.27 -15.36 -7.48
C PHE A 744 67.26 -16.86 -7.82
N ALA A 745 68.38 -17.56 -7.64
CA ALA A 745 68.45 -19.00 -7.92
C ALA A 745 67.65 -19.85 -6.90
N ALA A 746 67.74 -19.54 -5.60
CA ALA A 746 67.09 -20.36 -4.57
C ALA A 746 65.54 -20.34 -4.67
N PRO A 747 64.86 -19.19 -4.86
CA PRO A 747 63.41 -19.17 -5.08
C PRO A 747 62.98 -19.92 -6.35
N ALA A 748 63.74 -19.79 -7.45
CA ALA A 748 63.44 -20.47 -8.71
C ALA A 748 63.57 -22.01 -8.58
N ILE A 749 64.60 -22.50 -7.89
CA ILE A 749 64.80 -23.93 -7.63
C ILE A 749 63.71 -24.47 -6.69
N LEU A 750 63.36 -23.74 -5.63
CA LEU A 750 62.25 -24.11 -4.74
C LEU A 750 60.91 -24.15 -5.47
N PHE A 751 60.62 -23.18 -6.34
CA PHE A 751 59.40 -23.15 -7.16
C PHE A 751 59.36 -24.28 -8.20
N ALA A 752 60.50 -24.62 -8.82
CA ALA A 752 60.60 -25.76 -9.73
C ALA A 752 60.45 -27.10 -9.00
N TRP A 753 61.02 -27.24 -7.80
CA TRP A 753 60.86 -28.42 -6.94
C TRP A 753 59.42 -28.58 -6.45
N TRP A 754 58.76 -27.48 -6.08
CA TRP A 754 57.34 -27.45 -5.71
C TRP A 754 56.43 -27.82 -6.89
N ARG A 755 56.67 -27.27 -8.09
CA ARG A 755 55.96 -27.69 -9.32
C ARG A 755 56.17 -29.17 -9.68
N ARG A 756 57.34 -29.74 -9.37
CA ARG A 756 57.66 -31.16 -9.62
C ARG A 756 57.29 -32.12 -8.48
N ARG A 757 56.74 -31.61 -7.37
CA ARG A 757 56.18 -32.40 -6.26
C ARG A 757 54.70 -32.09 -6.02
N LYS A 758 53.90 -32.16 -7.09
CA LYS A 758 52.49 -32.55 -6.95
C LYS A 758 52.41 -34.08 -6.90
N PRO A 759 51.71 -34.67 -5.91
CA PRO A 759 51.35 -36.08 -5.97
C PRO A 759 50.45 -36.39 -7.18
N GLN A 760 50.45 -37.64 -7.63
CA GLN A 760 49.21 -38.22 -8.16
C GLN A 760 48.30 -38.46 -6.96
N GLU A 761 47.32 -37.58 -6.76
CA GLU A 761 46.19 -37.87 -5.88
C GLU A 761 45.40 -39.01 -6.55
N HIS A 762 45.55 -40.21 -6.01
CA HIS A 762 44.72 -41.36 -6.35
C HIS A 762 43.29 -41.02 -5.89
N PHE A 763 42.29 -41.12 -6.78
CA PHE A 763 40.91 -40.83 -6.39
C PHE A 763 40.43 -41.89 -5.40
N PHE A 764 40.44 -41.53 -4.12
CA PHE A 764 39.53 -42.13 -3.15
C PHE A 764 38.17 -41.46 -3.35
N ASP A 765 37.22 -42.20 -3.90
CA ASP A 765 35.81 -41.84 -3.76
C ASP A 765 35.48 -41.87 -2.27
N VAL A 766 35.21 -40.69 -1.72
CA VAL A 766 34.43 -40.56 -0.49
C VAL A 766 32.99 -40.46 -0.95
N PRO A 767 32.15 -41.51 -0.74
CA PRO A 767 30.72 -41.37 -0.97
C PRO A 767 30.20 -40.20 -0.15
N ALA A 768 29.23 -39.45 -0.68
CA ALA A 768 28.47 -38.55 0.18
C ALA A 768 27.79 -39.39 1.27
N GLU A 769 27.79 -38.91 2.52
CA GLU A 769 26.98 -39.54 3.56
C GLU A 769 25.51 -39.43 3.14
N GLU A 770 24.85 -40.58 2.96
CA GLU A 770 23.44 -40.68 2.62
C GLU A 770 22.60 -40.47 3.89
N ASP A 771 21.92 -39.33 3.96
CA ASP A 771 20.85 -39.02 4.92
C ASP A 771 19.81 -38.16 4.14
N PRO A 772 18.49 -38.31 4.37
CA PRO A 772 17.75 -39.14 3.41
C PRO A 772 17.10 -38.40 2.24
N GLU A 773 17.06 -39.10 1.09
CA GLU A 773 16.21 -38.91 -0.10
C GLU A 773 15.75 -37.48 -0.48
N VAL A 774 16.51 -36.83 -1.38
CA VAL A 774 15.90 -35.99 -2.43
C VAL A 774 16.57 -36.30 -3.79
N HIS A 775 16.05 -37.32 -4.49
CA HIS A 775 16.56 -37.72 -5.82
C HIS A 775 16.10 -36.76 -6.94
N LEU A 776 16.70 -35.57 -7.03
CA LEU A 776 16.47 -34.54 -8.08
C LEU A 776 17.02 -34.91 -9.49
N GLY A 777 16.81 -36.17 -9.91
CA GLY A 777 17.06 -36.63 -11.28
C GLY A 777 18.49 -36.47 -11.80
N GLN A 778 18.61 -36.12 -13.08
CA GLN A 778 19.88 -36.08 -13.83
C GLN A 778 20.73 -34.80 -13.60
N LEU A 779 20.46 -34.01 -12.56
CA LEU A 779 21.12 -32.71 -12.34
C LEU A 779 22.53 -32.87 -11.76
N LYS A 780 23.56 -32.38 -12.46
CA LYS A 780 24.94 -32.39 -11.95
C LYS A 780 25.12 -31.34 -10.84
N ARG A 781 25.54 -31.75 -9.64
CA ARG A 781 26.07 -30.83 -8.63
C ARG A 781 27.50 -30.44 -8.99
N PHE A 782 27.70 -29.19 -9.41
CA PHE A 782 29.01 -28.63 -9.74
C PHE A 782 29.74 -28.12 -8.49
N SER A 783 31.07 -28.22 -8.48
CA SER A 783 31.87 -27.53 -7.45
C SER A 783 32.09 -26.07 -7.81
N LEU A 784 32.15 -25.17 -6.81
CA LEU A 784 32.41 -23.74 -7.06
C LEU A 784 33.72 -23.53 -7.83
N ARG A 785 34.73 -24.34 -7.54
CA ARG A 785 36.04 -24.30 -8.19
C ARG A 785 35.98 -24.70 -9.67
N GLU A 786 35.14 -25.67 -10.01
CA GLU A 786 34.91 -26.08 -11.41
C GLU A 786 34.28 -24.92 -12.20
N LEU A 787 33.29 -24.22 -11.63
CA LEU A 787 32.65 -23.06 -12.28
C LEU A 787 33.55 -21.82 -12.31
N GLN A 788 34.38 -21.60 -11.28
CA GLN A 788 35.42 -20.57 -11.28
C GLN A 788 36.43 -20.81 -12.42
N VAL A 789 36.94 -22.03 -12.57
CA VAL A 789 37.84 -22.37 -13.68
C VAL A 789 37.14 -22.22 -15.03
N ALA A 790 35.88 -22.66 -15.14
CA ALA A 790 35.11 -22.58 -16.38
C ALA A 790 34.81 -21.14 -16.85
N THR A 791 34.78 -20.15 -15.94
CA THR A 791 34.36 -18.76 -16.21
C THR A 791 35.50 -17.73 -16.10
N ASP A 792 36.76 -18.19 -16.07
CA ASP A 792 37.97 -17.37 -15.82
C ASP A 792 37.89 -16.57 -14.50
N ASN A 793 37.46 -17.25 -13.42
CA ASN A 793 37.13 -16.69 -12.10
C ASN A 793 36.04 -15.62 -12.14
N PHE A 794 34.93 -15.91 -12.85
CA PHE A 794 33.81 -14.97 -13.05
C PHE A 794 34.27 -13.63 -13.68
N SER A 795 35.14 -13.73 -14.69
CA SER A 795 35.71 -12.57 -15.38
C SER A 795 34.62 -11.67 -15.97
N ASN A 796 34.77 -10.34 -15.81
CA ASN A 796 33.88 -9.36 -16.44
C ASN A 796 33.83 -9.49 -17.98
N LYS A 797 34.87 -10.06 -18.61
CA LYS A 797 34.90 -10.34 -20.06
C LYS A 797 33.94 -11.45 -20.50
N ASN A 798 33.53 -12.30 -19.57
CA ASN A 798 32.64 -13.44 -19.82
C ASN A 798 31.19 -13.14 -19.46
N ILE A 799 30.84 -11.91 -19.04
CA ILE A 799 29.45 -11.56 -18.71
C ILE A 799 28.58 -11.56 -19.98
N LEU A 800 27.51 -12.36 -19.96
CA LEU A 800 26.48 -12.40 -20.99
C LEU A 800 25.28 -11.49 -20.66
N GLY A 801 25.07 -11.19 -19.38
CA GLY A 801 23.96 -10.35 -18.93
C GLY A 801 24.06 -9.97 -17.46
N ARG A 802 23.39 -8.87 -17.11
CA ARG A 802 23.23 -8.36 -15.74
C ARG A 802 21.75 -8.07 -15.49
N GLY A 803 21.23 -8.42 -14.32
CA GLY A 803 19.83 -8.16 -13.98
C GLY A 803 19.61 -8.10 -12.47
N GLY A 804 18.36 -7.85 -12.05
CA GLY A 804 17.99 -7.67 -10.64
C GLY A 804 18.40 -8.84 -9.73
N PHE A 805 18.51 -10.05 -10.28
CA PHE A 805 18.77 -11.29 -9.56
C PHE A 805 20.24 -11.74 -9.57
N GLY A 806 21.11 -11.18 -10.42
CA GLY A 806 22.51 -11.57 -10.49
C GLY A 806 23.24 -11.23 -11.80
N LYS A 807 24.29 -12.01 -12.10
CA LYS A 807 25.10 -11.90 -13.33
C LYS A 807 25.19 -13.27 -14.00
N VAL A 808 25.04 -13.31 -15.33
CA VAL A 808 25.21 -14.52 -16.14
C VAL A 808 26.57 -14.49 -16.82
N TYR A 809 27.36 -15.57 -16.69
CA TYR A 809 28.69 -15.70 -17.29
C TYR A 809 28.71 -16.82 -18.34
N LYS A 810 29.33 -16.58 -19.50
CA LYS A 810 29.79 -17.63 -20.40
C LYS A 810 30.89 -18.43 -19.70
N GLY A 811 30.84 -19.75 -19.81
CA GLY A 811 31.90 -20.62 -19.33
C GLY A 811 32.15 -21.80 -20.25
N ARG A 812 33.31 -22.44 -20.09
CA ARG A 812 33.66 -23.69 -20.75
C ARG A 812 33.99 -24.77 -19.73
N LEU A 813 33.22 -25.85 -19.70
CA LEU A 813 33.46 -26.98 -18.82
C LEU A 813 34.69 -27.80 -19.25
N ALA A 814 35.18 -28.67 -18.37
CA ALA A 814 36.33 -29.52 -18.62
C ALA A 814 36.12 -30.54 -19.76
N ASP A 815 34.87 -30.85 -20.10
CA ASP A 815 34.47 -31.66 -21.28
C ASP A 815 34.47 -30.85 -22.60
N GLY A 816 34.79 -29.55 -22.55
CA GLY A 816 34.79 -28.63 -23.68
C GLY A 816 33.46 -27.89 -23.90
N SER A 817 32.37 -28.30 -23.25
CA SER A 817 31.03 -27.72 -23.44
C SER A 817 30.97 -26.25 -23.06
N LEU A 818 30.27 -25.45 -23.86
CA LEU A 818 29.88 -24.09 -23.49
C LEU A 818 28.65 -24.10 -22.59
N VAL A 819 28.67 -23.28 -21.54
CA VAL A 819 27.59 -23.12 -20.56
C VAL A 819 27.34 -21.65 -20.24
N ALA A 820 26.12 -21.34 -19.82
CA ALA A 820 25.77 -20.08 -19.17
C ALA A 820 25.61 -20.32 -17.66
N VAL A 821 26.39 -19.62 -16.85
CA VAL A 821 26.42 -19.74 -15.39
C VAL A 821 25.76 -18.51 -14.77
N LYS A 822 24.52 -18.65 -14.30
CA LYS A 822 23.76 -17.61 -13.58
C LYS A 822 24.23 -17.62 -12.12
N ARG A 823 25.07 -16.65 -11.73
CA ARG A 823 25.51 -16.42 -10.33
C ARG A 823 24.56 -15.42 -9.70
N LEU A 824 23.80 -15.85 -8.70
CA LEU A 824 22.88 -14.96 -7.97
C LEU A 824 23.67 -13.99 -7.07
N LYS A 825 23.00 -12.95 -6.56
CA LYS A 825 23.63 -11.94 -5.68
C LYS A 825 24.26 -12.57 -4.43
N GLU A 826 25.37 -11.99 -3.97
CA GLU A 826 26.17 -12.48 -2.84
C GLU A 826 25.47 -12.27 -1.48
N GLU A 827 24.49 -11.37 -1.43
CA GLU A 827 23.60 -11.16 -0.29
C GLU A 827 22.42 -12.14 -0.32
N ARG A 828 22.17 -12.84 0.80
CA ARG A 828 21.01 -13.73 0.99
C ARG A 828 19.71 -12.94 1.18
N THR A 829 19.28 -12.25 0.12
CA THR A 829 17.91 -11.73 0.05
C THR A 829 16.91 -12.89 0.03
N PRO A 830 15.77 -12.81 0.77
CA PRO A 830 14.76 -13.89 0.76
C PRO A 830 14.21 -14.22 -0.63
N GLY A 831 14.19 -13.23 -1.54
CA GLY A 831 13.82 -13.43 -2.93
C GLY A 831 14.80 -14.33 -3.71
N GLY A 832 16.12 -14.12 -3.54
CA GLY A 832 17.14 -14.85 -4.29
C GLY A 832 17.23 -16.33 -3.91
N GLU A 833 17.08 -16.68 -2.63
CA GLU A 833 17.07 -18.09 -2.19
C GLU A 833 15.80 -18.81 -2.70
N LEU A 834 14.64 -18.15 -2.64
CA LEU A 834 13.38 -18.67 -3.17
C LEU A 834 13.43 -18.88 -4.69
N GLN A 835 14.06 -17.96 -5.43
CA GLN A 835 14.32 -18.11 -6.86
C GLN A 835 15.23 -19.30 -7.16
N PHE A 836 16.31 -19.49 -6.38
CA PHE A 836 17.19 -20.65 -6.55
C PHE A 836 16.47 -21.98 -6.31
N GLN A 837 15.67 -22.07 -5.25
CA GLN A 837 14.84 -23.24 -4.96
C GLN A 837 13.84 -23.50 -6.10
N THR A 838 13.10 -22.46 -6.51
CA THR A 838 12.14 -22.54 -7.62
C THR A 838 12.80 -22.98 -8.94
N GLU A 839 13.95 -22.40 -9.31
CA GLU A 839 14.68 -22.79 -10.52
C GLU A 839 15.25 -24.22 -10.45
N VAL A 840 15.64 -24.74 -9.29
CA VAL A 840 16.11 -26.13 -9.16
C VAL A 840 14.95 -27.13 -9.16
N GLU A 841 13.86 -26.83 -8.45
CA GLU A 841 12.70 -27.70 -8.31
C GLU A 841 11.91 -27.79 -9.62
N MET A 842 11.40 -26.66 -10.13
CA MET A 842 10.48 -26.60 -11.28
C MET A 842 11.09 -27.21 -12.55
N ILE A 843 12.37 -26.94 -12.78
CA ILE A 843 13.10 -27.31 -13.99
C ILE A 843 13.54 -28.78 -13.98
N SER A 844 13.51 -29.44 -12.82
CA SER A 844 13.71 -30.87 -12.70
C SER A 844 12.49 -31.67 -13.15
N MET A 845 11.30 -31.03 -13.10
CA MET A 845 10.00 -31.60 -13.47
C MET A 845 9.61 -31.38 -14.94
N ALA A 846 10.19 -30.37 -15.60
CA ALA A 846 9.85 -29.98 -16.98
C ALA A 846 11.01 -30.23 -17.97
N VAL A 847 10.81 -31.11 -18.96
CA VAL A 847 11.81 -31.40 -19.99
C VAL A 847 11.18 -31.37 -21.38
N HIS A 848 11.37 -30.27 -22.10
CA HIS A 848 10.94 -30.10 -23.49
C HIS A 848 11.98 -29.30 -24.28
N ARG A 849 12.10 -29.55 -25.59
CA ARG A 849 13.12 -28.93 -26.47
C ARG A 849 13.08 -27.40 -26.49
N ASN A 850 11.90 -26.81 -26.38
CA ASN A 850 11.71 -25.35 -26.36
C ASN A 850 11.70 -24.77 -24.93
N LEU A 851 12.23 -25.49 -23.94
CA LEU A 851 12.40 -25.02 -22.56
C LEU A 851 13.86 -25.12 -22.13
N LEU A 852 14.36 -24.13 -21.40
CA LEU A 852 15.76 -24.02 -21.00
C LEU A 852 16.08 -25.05 -19.91
N ARG A 853 16.56 -26.23 -20.30
CA ARG A 853 16.94 -27.29 -19.36
C ARG A 853 18.15 -26.88 -18.51
N LEU A 854 18.02 -26.93 -17.18
CA LEU A 854 19.16 -26.82 -16.25
C LEU A 854 20.09 -28.04 -16.42
N ARG A 855 21.38 -27.78 -16.62
CA ARG A 855 22.44 -28.82 -16.69
C ARG A 855 22.96 -29.19 -15.30
N GLY A 856 22.82 -28.28 -14.33
CA GLY A 856 23.18 -28.52 -12.94
C GLY A 856 23.28 -27.24 -12.12
N PHE A 857 23.67 -27.37 -10.86
CA PHE A 857 23.74 -26.25 -9.91
C PHE A 857 24.99 -26.32 -9.03
N CYS A 858 25.35 -25.21 -8.41
CA CYS A 858 26.33 -25.14 -7.34
C CYS A 858 25.74 -24.42 -6.12
N MET A 859 25.87 -25.04 -4.95
CA MET A 859 25.36 -24.55 -3.69
C MET A 859 26.44 -24.70 -2.61
N THR A 860 26.90 -23.57 -2.07
CA THR A 860 27.89 -23.49 -0.97
C THR A 860 27.30 -22.64 0.18
N PRO A 861 28.01 -22.42 1.31
CA PRO A 861 27.54 -21.48 2.33
C PRO A 861 27.36 -20.03 1.81
N THR A 862 28.15 -19.62 0.82
CA THR A 862 28.20 -18.24 0.30
C THR A 862 27.63 -18.07 -1.11
N GLU A 863 27.45 -19.15 -1.88
CA GLU A 863 27.14 -19.09 -3.31
C GLU A 863 25.88 -19.86 -3.70
N ARG A 864 25.19 -19.32 -4.71
CA ARG A 864 24.11 -19.94 -5.48
C ARG A 864 24.39 -19.74 -6.96
N LEU A 865 24.69 -20.81 -7.68
CA LEU A 865 24.89 -20.76 -9.14
C LEU A 865 24.04 -21.81 -9.85
N LEU A 866 23.45 -21.42 -10.97
CA LEU A 866 22.68 -22.29 -11.86
C LEU A 866 23.41 -22.38 -13.21
N VAL A 867 23.50 -23.59 -13.76
CA VAL A 867 24.33 -23.90 -14.95
C VAL A 867 23.43 -24.39 -16.07
N TYR A 868 23.36 -23.60 -17.13
CA TYR A 868 22.54 -23.83 -18.32
C TYR A 868 23.42 -24.13 -19.55
N PRO A 869 22.87 -24.75 -20.61
CA PRO A 869 23.47 -24.69 -21.94
C PRO A 869 23.75 -23.23 -22.34
N TYR A 870 24.83 -23.00 -23.08
CA TYR A 870 25.07 -21.68 -23.68
C TYR A 870 24.21 -21.53 -24.93
N MET A 871 23.37 -20.49 -24.96
CA MET A 871 22.54 -20.13 -26.12
C MET A 871 23.30 -19.17 -27.02
N ALA A 872 23.65 -19.64 -28.22
CA ALA A 872 24.62 -18.98 -29.09
C ALA A 872 24.12 -17.63 -29.65
N ASN A 873 22.84 -17.56 -30.00
CA ASN A 873 22.21 -16.37 -30.59
C ASN A 873 21.53 -15.45 -29.55
N GLY A 874 21.83 -15.62 -28.25
CA GLY A 874 21.40 -14.72 -27.19
C GLY A 874 19.91 -14.83 -26.86
N SER A 875 19.25 -13.69 -26.64
CA SER A 875 17.79 -13.59 -26.47
C SER A 875 17.12 -12.93 -27.68
N VAL A 876 15.82 -13.16 -27.84
CA VAL A 876 15.03 -12.52 -28.89
C VAL A 876 15.10 -10.99 -28.75
N ALA A 877 14.96 -10.46 -27.53
CA ALA A 877 15.12 -9.03 -27.27
C ALA A 877 16.50 -8.49 -27.68
N SER A 878 17.58 -9.25 -27.46
CA SER A 878 18.92 -8.79 -27.86
C SER A 878 19.08 -8.76 -29.38
N ARG A 879 18.53 -9.74 -30.10
CA ARG A 879 18.61 -9.81 -31.57
C ARG A 879 17.67 -8.82 -32.29
N LEU A 880 16.63 -8.33 -31.61
CA LEU A 880 15.77 -7.25 -32.10
C LEU A 880 16.34 -5.85 -31.84
N ARG A 881 16.84 -5.57 -30.63
CA ARG A 881 17.10 -4.19 -30.16
C ARG A 881 18.53 -3.87 -29.73
N GLU A 882 19.29 -4.89 -29.37
CA GLU A 882 20.63 -4.75 -28.78
C GLU A 882 21.69 -5.43 -29.68
N ARG A 883 21.35 -5.60 -30.97
CA ARG A 883 22.16 -6.28 -31.99
C ARG A 883 23.43 -5.50 -32.29
N LEU A 884 24.54 -6.20 -32.48
CA LEU A 884 25.77 -5.56 -32.97
C LEU A 884 25.57 -5.09 -34.42
N PRO A 885 26.13 -3.94 -34.85
CA PRO A 885 25.96 -3.43 -36.23
C PRO A 885 26.45 -4.38 -37.34
N SER A 886 27.25 -5.38 -36.99
CA SER A 886 27.73 -6.44 -37.89
C SER A 886 26.79 -7.65 -38.01
N GLU A 887 25.73 -7.71 -37.21
CA GLU A 887 24.77 -8.83 -37.21
C GLU A 887 23.51 -8.46 -38.01
N PRO A 888 22.98 -9.36 -38.84
CA PRO A 888 21.71 -9.14 -39.53
C PRO A 888 20.55 -9.07 -38.52
N PRO A 889 19.43 -8.42 -38.88
CA PRO A 889 18.16 -8.57 -38.17
C PRO A 889 17.67 -10.03 -38.13
N LEU A 890 16.63 -10.31 -37.35
CA LEU A 890 15.87 -11.55 -37.48
C LEU A 890 14.91 -11.44 -38.68
N ASP A 891 15.04 -12.34 -39.65
CA ASP A 891 14.12 -12.44 -40.79
C ASP A 891 12.72 -12.92 -40.36
N TRP A 892 11.72 -12.70 -41.22
CA TRP A 892 10.34 -13.02 -40.91
C TRP A 892 10.08 -14.52 -40.67
N SER A 893 10.76 -15.41 -41.38
CA SER A 893 10.61 -16.87 -41.19
C SER A 893 11.15 -17.32 -39.83
N THR A 894 12.28 -16.73 -39.40
CA THR A 894 12.87 -16.93 -38.08
C THR A 894 11.96 -16.37 -36.98
N ARG A 895 11.31 -15.20 -37.18
CA ARG A 895 10.31 -14.68 -36.23
C ARG A 895 9.12 -15.63 -36.06
N ARG A 896 8.57 -16.17 -37.15
CA ARG A 896 7.50 -17.20 -37.09
C ARG A 896 7.95 -18.49 -36.40
N LYS A 897 9.17 -18.96 -36.68
CA LYS A 897 9.80 -20.10 -35.99
C LYS A 897 9.88 -19.87 -34.48
N ILE A 898 10.29 -18.67 -34.07
CA ILE A 898 10.41 -18.26 -32.67
C ILE A 898 9.05 -18.25 -31.96
N ALA A 899 8.02 -17.68 -32.59
CA ALA A 899 6.65 -17.69 -32.08
C ALA A 899 6.15 -19.13 -31.82
N LEU A 900 6.25 -20.00 -32.82
CA LEU A 900 5.79 -21.39 -32.72
C LEU A 900 6.59 -22.22 -31.71
N GLY A 901 7.91 -22.07 -31.67
CA GLY A 901 8.77 -22.76 -30.71
C GLY A 901 8.45 -22.38 -29.26
N SER A 902 8.36 -21.08 -28.96
CA SER A 902 8.02 -20.60 -27.62
C SER A 902 6.58 -20.96 -27.21
N ALA A 903 5.60 -20.94 -28.12
CA ALA A 903 4.23 -21.40 -27.86
C ALA A 903 4.17 -22.89 -27.47
N ARG A 904 4.90 -23.75 -28.19
CA ARG A 904 5.04 -25.18 -27.86
C ARG A 904 5.71 -25.40 -26.50
N GLY A 905 6.66 -24.54 -26.12
CA GLY A 905 7.24 -24.50 -24.78
C GLY A 905 6.20 -24.26 -23.69
N LEU A 906 5.39 -23.21 -23.83
CA LEU A 906 4.37 -22.84 -22.84
C LEU A 906 3.21 -23.85 -22.77
N SER A 907 2.73 -24.39 -23.89
CA SER A 907 1.69 -25.44 -23.89
C SER A 907 2.16 -26.73 -23.20
N TYR A 908 3.45 -27.07 -23.27
CA TYR A 908 3.99 -28.18 -22.47
C TYR A 908 3.87 -27.88 -20.96
N LEU A 909 4.21 -26.67 -20.51
CA LEU A 909 4.09 -26.27 -19.11
C LEU A 909 2.63 -26.25 -18.59
N HIS A 910 1.67 -25.87 -19.45
CA HIS A 910 0.26 -25.70 -19.09
C HIS A 910 -0.59 -26.97 -19.21
N ASP A 911 -0.30 -27.83 -20.19
CA ASP A 911 -1.16 -28.97 -20.55
C ASP A 911 -0.46 -30.34 -20.34
N HIS A 912 0.86 -30.39 -20.06
CA HIS A 912 1.65 -31.64 -20.00
C HIS A 912 2.53 -31.82 -18.75
N CYS A 913 2.77 -30.79 -17.95
CA CYS A 913 3.39 -30.90 -16.62
C CYS A 913 2.33 -31.20 -15.55
N ASP A 914 2.63 -32.06 -14.57
CA ASP A 914 1.78 -32.29 -13.38
C ASP A 914 2.60 -32.11 -12.09
N PRO A 915 2.30 -31.12 -11.23
CA PRO A 915 1.30 -30.05 -11.42
C PRO A 915 1.62 -29.15 -12.63
N LYS A 916 0.62 -28.40 -13.11
CA LYS A 916 0.82 -27.37 -14.13
C LYS A 916 1.88 -26.36 -13.69
N ILE A 917 2.63 -25.81 -14.65
CA ILE A 917 3.63 -24.78 -14.40
C ILE A 917 3.20 -23.46 -15.06
N ILE A 918 3.03 -22.41 -14.27
CA ILE A 918 2.87 -21.03 -14.75
C ILE A 918 4.26 -20.37 -14.75
N HIS A 919 4.65 -19.70 -15.84
CA HIS A 919 5.96 -19.07 -16.00
C HIS A 919 6.04 -17.66 -15.37
N ARG A 920 4.96 -16.87 -15.49
CA ARG A 920 4.74 -15.49 -14.99
C ARG A 920 5.67 -14.38 -15.51
N ASP A 921 6.73 -14.72 -16.24
CA ASP A 921 7.64 -13.72 -16.85
C ASP A 921 7.90 -14.05 -18.34
N VAL A 922 6.83 -14.16 -19.13
CA VAL A 922 6.91 -14.40 -20.58
C VAL A 922 7.12 -13.06 -21.32
N LYS A 923 8.28 -12.90 -21.96
CA LYS A 923 8.72 -11.68 -22.66
C LYS A 923 9.88 -11.98 -23.61
N ALA A 924 10.16 -11.12 -24.60
CA ALA A 924 11.23 -11.36 -25.59
C ALA A 924 12.64 -11.48 -24.97
N ALA A 925 12.89 -10.93 -23.78
CA ALA A 925 14.17 -11.08 -23.08
C ALA A 925 14.38 -12.49 -22.48
N ASN A 926 13.30 -13.23 -22.21
CA ASN A 926 13.33 -14.56 -21.60
C ASN A 926 13.17 -15.70 -22.62
N ILE A 927 12.97 -15.38 -23.90
CA ILE A 927 13.09 -16.33 -25.00
C ILE A 927 14.53 -16.29 -25.50
N LEU A 928 15.25 -17.41 -25.35
CA LEU A 928 16.63 -17.57 -25.81
C LEU A 928 16.69 -18.31 -27.15
N LEU A 929 17.81 -18.16 -27.86
CA LEU A 929 18.03 -18.71 -29.20
C LEU A 929 19.30 -19.57 -29.25
N ASP A 930 19.15 -20.83 -29.64
CA ASP A 930 20.27 -21.76 -29.85
C ASP A 930 21.01 -21.51 -31.17
N GLU A 931 21.91 -22.42 -31.57
CA GLU A 931 22.71 -22.29 -32.79
C GLU A 931 21.85 -22.30 -34.08
N ASP A 932 20.70 -22.98 -34.07
CA ASP A 932 19.76 -23.10 -35.19
C ASP A 932 18.59 -22.10 -35.13
N PHE A 933 18.66 -21.11 -34.24
CA PHE A 933 17.58 -20.14 -33.94
C PHE A 933 16.25 -20.81 -33.50
N GLU A 934 16.31 -21.98 -32.85
CA GLU A 934 15.14 -22.51 -32.11
C GLU A 934 14.89 -21.64 -30.87
N ALA A 935 13.61 -21.32 -30.62
CA ALA A 935 13.20 -20.59 -29.43
C ALA A 935 13.15 -21.50 -28.20
N VAL A 936 13.79 -21.04 -27.11
CA VAL A 936 13.89 -21.75 -25.84
C VAL A 936 13.47 -20.83 -24.70
N VAL A 937 12.33 -21.11 -24.05
CA VAL A 937 11.80 -20.33 -22.92
C VAL A 937 12.68 -20.53 -21.67
N GLY A 938 13.09 -19.47 -20.99
CA GLY A 938 13.94 -19.53 -19.79
C GLY A 938 13.65 -18.45 -18.73
N ASP A 939 14.47 -18.47 -17.67
CA ASP A 939 14.29 -17.74 -16.40
C ASP A 939 13.03 -18.11 -15.61
N PHE A 940 12.98 -19.36 -15.15
CA PHE A 940 11.94 -19.92 -14.30
C PHE A 940 11.96 -19.37 -12.84
N GLY A 941 12.75 -18.33 -12.52
CA GLY A 941 12.83 -17.77 -11.17
C GLY A 941 11.50 -17.24 -10.63
N LEU A 942 10.55 -16.90 -11.51
CA LEU A 942 9.20 -16.49 -11.14
C LEU A 942 8.13 -17.58 -11.36
N ALA A 943 8.50 -18.80 -11.74
CA ALA A 943 7.55 -19.87 -12.04
C ALA A 943 6.72 -20.29 -10.80
N LYS A 944 5.59 -20.98 -11.03
CA LYS A 944 4.70 -21.47 -9.95
C LYS A 944 3.93 -22.74 -10.33
N LEU A 945 3.84 -23.70 -9.41
CA LEU A 945 3.00 -24.90 -9.54
C LEU A 945 1.51 -24.59 -9.27
N MET A 946 0.63 -25.30 -10.00
CA MET A 946 -0.84 -25.21 -9.92
C MET A 946 -1.46 -26.61 -10.15
N ASP A 947 -2.40 -27.06 -9.32
CA ASP A 947 -3.10 -28.34 -9.52
C ASP A 947 -4.04 -28.23 -10.74
N TYR A 948 -4.23 -29.32 -11.51
CA TYR A 948 -5.23 -29.36 -12.59
C TYR A 948 -6.67 -29.12 -12.13
N LYS A 949 -6.95 -29.31 -10.83
CA LYS A 949 -8.25 -29.01 -10.20
C LYS A 949 -8.46 -27.52 -9.96
N ASP A 950 -7.38 -26.74 -9.86
CA ASP A 950 -7.44 -25.31 -9.59
C ASP A 950 -7.76 -24.52 -10.87
N THR A 951 -8.39 -23.36 -10.71
CA THR A 951 -8.60 -22.38 -11.80
C THR A 951 -7.58 -21.25 -11.77
N HIS A 952 -6.85 -21.10 -10.66
CA HIS A 952 -5.84 -20.08 -10.43
C HIS A 952 -5.03 -20.42 -9.16
N VAL A 953 -3.85 -19.82 -9.04
CA VAL A 953 -3.03 -19.79 -7.82
C VAL A 953 -2.98 -18.35 -7.32
N THR A 954 -3.45 -18.12 -6.10
CA THR A 954 -3.27 -16.84 -5.40
C THR A 954 -1.80 -16.69 -5.00
N THR A 955 -1.14 -15.64 -5.48
CA THR A 955 0.30 -15.42 -5.29
C THR A 955 0.64 -13.95 -5.50
N ALA A 956 1.63 -13.42 -4.76
CA ALA A 956 2.08 -12.04 -4.93
C ALA A 956 2.36 -11.73 -6.40
N VAL A 957 1.94 -10.54 -6.85
CA VAL A 957 2.14 -10.06 -8.23
C VAL A 957 3.63 -9.98 -8.51
N ARG A 958 4.09 -10.68 -9.55
CA ARG A 958 5.49 -10.70 -10.01
C ARG A 958 5.52 -10.97 -11.50
N GLY A 959 6.37 -10.26 -12.22
CA GLY A 959 6.55 -10.34 -13.67
C GLY A 959 7.21 -9.05 -14.17
N THR A 960 7.13 -8.80 -15.48
CA THR A 960 7.61 -7.55 -16.09
C THR A 960 6.45 -6.65 -16.46
N ILE A 961 6.46 -5.39 -16.00
CA ILE A 961 5.44 -4.38 -16.30
C ILE A 961 5.27 -4.27 -17.83
N GLY A 962 4.02 -4.27 -18.29
CA GLY A 962 3.63 -4.40 -19.70
C GLY A 962 3.25 -5.83 -20.10
N HIS A 963 3.95 -6.85 -19.59
CA HIS A 963 3.66 -8.27 -19.86
C HIS A 963 2.75 -8.93 -18.80
N ILE A 964 2.48 -8.26 -17.68
CA ILE A 964 1.58 -8.79 -16.63
C ILE A 964 0.11 -8.63 -17.06
N ALA A 965 -0.68 -9.70 -16.90
CA ALA A 965 -2.09 -9.74 -17.25
C ALA A 965 -2.96 -8.87 -16.31
N PRO A 966 -4.01 -8.20 -16.83
CA PRO A 966 -4.82 -7.25 -16.06
C PRO A 966 -5.50 -7.89 -14.85
N GLU A 967 -6.00 -9.13 -14.98
CA GLU A 967 -6.62 -9.86 -13.88
C GLU A 967 -5.60 -10.23 -12.78
N TYR A 968 -4.35 -10.48 -13.15
CA TYR A 968 -3.31 -10.85 -12.18
C TYR A 968 -2.89 -9.63 -11.36
N LEU A 969 -2.68 -8.49 -12.03
CA LEU A 969 -2.47 -7.19 -11.40
C LEU A 969 -3.61 -6.83 -10.44
N SER A 970 -4.87 -6.96 -10.88
CA SER A 970 -6.03 -6.52 -10.09
C SER A 970 -6.51 -7.49 -9.00
N THR A 971 -6.09 -8.76 -9.02
CA THR A 971 -6.58 -9.79 -8.07
C THR A 971 -5.52 -10.59 -7.33
N GLY A 972 -4.24 -10.51 -7.72
CA GLY A 972 -3.19 -11.38 -7.17
C GLY A 972 -3.35 -12.87 -7.51
N LYS A 973 -4.17 -13.21 -8.53
CA LYS A 973 -4.44 -14.58 -8.97
C LYS A 973 -3.76 -14.83 -10.32
N SER A 974 -2.87 -15.82 -10.37
CA SER A 974 -2.19 -16.23 -11.59
C SER A 974 -2.76 -17.56 -12.10
N SER A 975 -2.85 -17.75 -13.41
CA SER A 975 -3.26 -19.02 -14.06
C SER A 975 -2.50 -19.20 -15.37
N GLU A 976 -2.70 -20.27 -16.13
CA GLU A 976 -2.12 -20.38 -17.48
C GLU A 976 -2.49 -19.19 -18.40
N LYS A 977 -3.63 -18.53 -18.16
CA LYS A 977 -4.09 -17.38 -18.96
C LYS A 977 -3.27 -16.10 -18.73
N THR A 978 -2.44 -16.03 -17.69
CA THR A 978 -1.52 -14.90 -17.48
C THR A 978 -0.26 -15.03 -18.34
N ASP A 979 0.23 -16.25 -18.54
CA ASP A 979 1.30 -16.55 -19.50
C ASP A 979 0.83 -16.34 -20.94
N VAL A 980 -0.42 -16.72 -21.27
CA VAL A 980 -1.04 -16.44 -22.59
C VAL A 980 -1.03 -14.93 -22.87
N PHE A 981 -1.39 -14.11 -21.89
CA PHE A 981 -1.36 -12.66 -22.04
C PHE A 981 0.07 -12.13 -22.29
N GLY A 982 1.04 -12.53 -21.47
CA GLY A 982 2.45 -12.14 -21.66
C GLY A 982 3.03 -12.63 -22.99
N TYR A 983 2.60 -13.80 -23.46
CA TYR A 983 2.93 -14.32 -24.78
C TYR A 983 2.36 -13.44 -25.92
N GLY A 984 1.13 -12.95 -25.80
CA GLY A 984 0.54 -12.00 -26.76
C GLY A 984 1.34 -10.70 -26.88
N ILE A 985 1.81 -10.16 -25.76
CA ILE A 985 2.70 -8.99 -25.74
C ILE A 985 4.08 -9.32 -26.32
N MET A 986 4.63 -10.52 -26.06
CA MET A 986 5.88 -10.98 -26.67
C MET A 986 5.78 -11.09 -28.20
N LEU A 987 4.63 -11.51 -28.75
CA LEU A 987 4.40 -11.46 -30.20
C LEU A 987 4.42 -10.03 -30.75
N LEU A 988 3.85 -9.05 -30.03
CA LEU A 988 3.89 -7.65 -30.44
C LEU A 988 5.32 -7.09 -30.41
N GLU A 989 6.14 -7.45 -29.42
CA GLU A 989 7.59 -7.15 -29.45
C GLU A 989 8.29 -7.76 -30.68
N LEU A 990 7.88 -8.97 -31.07
CA LEU A 990 8.49 -9.73 -32.17
C LEU A 990 8.09 -9.22 -33.56
N ILE A 991 6.87 -8.71 -33.72
CA ILE A 991 6.37 -8.09 -34.96
C ILE A 991 6.97 -6.69 -35.16
N THR A 992 7.02 -5.88 -34.10
CA THR A 992 7.39 -4.46 -34.15
C THR A 992 8.89 -4.21 -33.93
N GLY A 993 9.61 -5.18 -33.38
CA GLY A 993 10.97 -5.02 -32.84
C GLY A 993 11.04 -4.29 -31.49
N GLN A 994 10.01 -3.54 -31.11
CA GLN A 994 10.05 -2.59 -29.98
C GLN A 994 9.70 -3.23 -28.62
N ARG A 995 9.98 -2.52 -27.53
CA ARG A 995 9.56 -2.94 -26.18
C ARG A 995 8.10 -2.55 -25.97
N ALA A 996 7.37 -3.31 -25.15
CA ALA A 996 5.98 -3.01 -24.78
C ALA A 996 5.78 -1.58 -24.23
N PHE A 997 6.80 -1.01 -23.56
CA PHE A 997 6.79 0.36 -23.06
C PHE A 997 6.92 1.43 -24.17
N ASP A 998 7.69 1.16 -25.22
CA ASP A 998 7.95 2.13 -26.30
C ASP A 998 6.75 2.19 -27.27
N LEU A 999 6.12 1.04 -27.51
CA LEU A 999 4.86 0.90 -28.24
C LEU A 999 3.73 1.77 -27.67
N ALA A 1000 3.64 1.87 -26.34
CA ALA A 1000 2.67 2.73 -25.64
C ALA A 1000 2.91 4.24 -25.85
N ARG A 1001 4.04 4.64 -26.45
CA ARG A 1001 4.37 6.05 -26.75
C ARG A 1001 3.97 6.44 -28.16
N LEU A 1002 4.28 5.59 -29.15
CA LEU A 1002 3.95 5.80 -30.57
C LEU A 1002 2.44 5.97 -30.83
N ALA A 1003 1.60 5.26 -30.09
CA ALA A 1003 0.14 5.39 -30.18
C ALA A 1003 -0.41 6.79 -29.79
N ASN A 1004 0.43 7.72 -29.29
CA ASN A 1004 0.05 9.10 -28.98
C ASN A 1004 0.56 10.14 -29.99
N ASP A 1005 1.48 9.80 -30.89
CA ASP A 1005 2.11 10.79 -31.81
C ASP A 1005 1.32 10.97 -33.14
N ASP A 1006 0.50 9.98 -33.53
CA ASP A 1006 -0.27 9.96 -34.80
C ASP A 1006 -1.63 10.71 -34.74
N ASP A 1007 -1.78 11.69 -33.83
CA ASP A 1007 -3.08 12.32 -33.49
C ASP A 1007 -3.58 13.35 -34.53
N VAL A 1008 -3.88 12.85 -35.74
CA VAL A 1008 -4.49 13.62 -36.83
C VAL A 1008 -5.92 13.11 -37.05
N MET A 1009 -6.90 13.95 -36.65
CA MET A 1009 -8.37 13.78 -36.73
C MET A 1009 -9.13 13.38 -35.43
N LEU A 1010 -8.64 13.69 -34.21
CA LEU A 1010 -9.48 13.62 -32.98
C LEU A 1010 -9.44 14.87 -32.05
N LEU A 1011 -8.86 15.99 -32.51
CA LEU A 1011 -8.45 17.12 -31.65
C LEU A 1011 -9.55 17.89 -30.89
N ASP A 1012 -10.83 17.80 -31.28
CA ASP A 1012 -11.93 18.54 -30.61
C ASP A 1012 -12.33 17.95 -29.25
N TRP A 1013 -11.99 16.70 -28.94
CA TRP A 1013 -12.31 16.06 -27.66
C TRP A 1013 -11.12 15.98 -26.70
N VAL A 1014 -9.91 15.79 -27.24
CA VAL A 1014 -8.68 15.59 -26.46
C VAL A 1014 -8.29 16.85 -25.68
N SER A 1015 -8.50 18.06 -26.23
CA SER A 1015 -8.15 19.31 -25.55
C SER A 1015 -8.92 19.53 -24.22
N ILE A 1016 -10.21 19.16 -24.18
CA ILE A 1016 -11.01 19.23 -22.95
C ILE A 1016 -10.53 18.18 -21.94
N PHE A 1017 -10.18 16.98 -22.41
CA PHE A 1017 -9.70 15.91 -21.55
C PHE A 1017 -8.30 16.20 -20.98
N TYR A 1018 -7.40 16.84 -21.74
CA TYR A 1018 -6.08 17.28 -21.25
C TYR A 1018 -6.18 18.38 -20.19
N CYS A 1019 -7.07 19.37 -20.37
CA CYS A 1019 -7.36 20.35 -19.32
C CYS A 1019 -7.94 19.68 -18.06
N PHE A 1020 -8.77 18.64 -18.21
CA PHE A 1020 -9.27 17.87 -17.07
C PHE A 1020 -8.15 17.07 -16.39
N LEU A 1021 -7.29 16.40 -17.17
CA LEU A 1021 -6.19 15.57 -16.66
C LEU A 1021 -5.13 16.38 -15.91
N LEU A 1022 -4.75 17.56 -16.41
CA LEU A 1022 -3.80 18.46 -15.73
C LEU A 1022 -4.35 19.02 -14.41
N ILE A 1023 -5.68 19.21 -14.31
CA ILE A 1023 -6.33 19.68 -13.09
C ILE A 1023 -6.52 18.53 -12.08
N THR A 1024 -6.81 17.30 -12.54
CA THR A 1024 -6.91 16.15 -11.64
C THR A 1024 -5.55 15.63 -11.20
N SER A 1025 -4.55 15.54 -12.08
CA SER A 1025 -3.20 15.04 -11.74
C SER A 1025 -2.54 15.88 -10.64
N GLY A 1026 -2.70 17.20 -10.67
CA GLY A 1026 -2.15 18.12 -9.68
C GLY A 1026 -2.65 17.90 -8.25
N LEU A 1027 -3.87 17.39 -8.05
CA LEU A 1027 -4.39 17.01 -6.72
C LEU A 1027 -4.23 15.52 -6.41
N TYR A 1028 -4.24 14.64 -7.43
CA TYR A 1028 -4.15 13.19 -7.22
C TYR A 1028 -2.74 12.73 -6.81
N LEU A 1029 -1.69 13.44 -7.24
CA LEU A 1029 -0.30 13.20 -6.88
C LEU A 1029 0.00 13.30 -5.36
N VAL A 1030 -0.88 13.91 -4.57
CA VAL A 1030 -0.74 14.04 -3.11
C VAL A 1030 -1.34 12.86 -2.35
N LEU A 1031 -2.26 12.09 -2.94
CA LEU A 1031 -3.03 11.04 -2.26
C LEU A 1031 -2.66 9.60 -2.62
N VAL A 1032 -1.77 9.37 -3.60
CA VAL A 1032 -1.35 8.00 -4.02
C VAL A 1032 0.13 7.71 -3.74
N ALA A 1033 0.81 8.56 -2.97
CA ALA A 1033 2.21 8.37 -2.54
C ALA A 1033 2.40 7.34 -1.40
N GLN A 1034 1.51 6.36 -1.25
CA GLN A 1034 1.58 5.31 -0.21
C GLN A 1034 1.53 3.86 -0.75
N ASN A 1035 1.60 3.66 -2.07
CA ASN A 1035 1.81 2.34 -2.70
C ASN A 1035 2.58 2.52 -4.02
N GLU A 1036 3.91 2.44 -4.00
CA GLU A 1036 4.74 2.72 -5.20
C GLU A 1036 4.56 1.70 -6.33
N GLU A 1037 4.16 0.46 -6.06
CA GLU A 1037 3.99 -0.55 -7.12
C GLU A 1037 2.77 -0.29 -8.04
N SER A 1038 1.71 0.42 -7.58
CA SER A 1038 0.44 0.50 -8.33
C SER A 1038 0.24 1.76 -9.18
N PHE A 1039 1.04 2.82 -9.01
CA PHE A 1039 0.86 4.07 -9.78
C PHE A 1039 1.35 3.95 -11.22
N SER A 1040 2.38 3.14 -11.47
CA SER A 1040 2.80 2.77 -12.83
C SER A 1040 1.71 1.99 -13.56
N ASP A 1041 1.09 1.02 -12.88
CA ASP A 1041 0.14 0.10 -13.50
C ASP A 1041 -1.17 0.78 -13.94
N TYR A 1042 -1.68 1.74 -13.15
CA TYR A 1042 -2.87 2.50 -13.55
C TYR A 1042 -2.62 3.36 -14.80
N LEU A 1043 -1.51 4.11 -14.82
CA LEU A 1043 -1.16 4.92 -15.99
C LEU A 1043 -0.93 4.04 -17.23
N PHE A 1044 -0.32 2.87 -17.06
CA PHE A 1044 -0.06 1.93 -18.15
C PHE A 1044 -1.32 1.22 -18.68
N MET A 1045 -2.37 1.05 -17.86
CA MET A 1045 -3.65 0.50 -18.33
C MET A 1045 -4.36 1.42 -19.31
N ASP A 1046 -4.36 2.74 -19.06
CA ASP A 1046 -4.99 3.71 -19.96
C ASP A 1046 -4.25 3.77 -21.31
N TYR A 1047 -2.91 3.87 -21.31
CA TYR A 1047 -2.12 3.81 -22.56
C TYR A 1047 -2.28 2.48 -23.31
N LYS A 1048 -2.44 1.37 -22.60
CA LYS A 1048 -2.63 0.03 -23.20
C LYS A 1048 -4.00 -0.11 -23.86
N ILE A 1049 -5.05 0.49 -23.29
CA ILE A 1049 -6.38 0.55 -23.95
C ILE A 1049 -6.28 1.36 -25.24
N LEU A 1050 -5.52 2.48 -25.26
CA LEU A 1050 -5.20 3.19 -26.50
C LEU A 1050 -4.45 2.28 -27.49
N PHE A 1051 -3.42 1.55 -27.04
CA PHE A 1051 -2.61 0.71 -27.93
C PHE A 1051 -3.38 -0.46 -28.56
N ASP A 1052 -4.16 -1.23 -27.79
CA ASP A 1052 -5.00 -2.31 -28.34
C ASP A 1052 -6.07 -1.75 -29.30
N VAL A 1053 -6.58 -0.53 -29.07
CA VAL A 1053 -7.48 0.17 -30.00
C VAL A 1053 -6.75 0.66 -31.26
N TRP A 1054 -5.52 1.18 -31.14
CA TRP A 1054 -4.67 1.62 -32.25
C TRP A 1054 -4.29 0.46 -33.17
N VAL A 1055 -3.86 -0.69 -32.62
CA VAL A 1055 -3.56 -1.90 -33.41
C VAL A 1055 -4.82 -2.46 -34.07
N LYS A 1056 -5.97 -2.49 -33.39
CA LYS A 1056 -7.27 -2.83 -34.02
C LYS A 1056 -7.62 -1.86 -35.16
N GLY A 1057 -7.30 -0.57 -35.02
CA GLY A 1057 -7.46 0.46 -36.03
C GLY A 1057 -6.60 0.21 -37.27
N LEU A 1058 -5.28 0.09 -37.11
CA LEU A 1058 -4.34 -0.19 -38.20
C LEU A 1058 -4.67 -1.49 -38.94
N LEU A 1059 -5.08 -2.53 -38.22
CA LEU A 1059 -5.53 -3.80 -38.79
C LEU A 1059 -6.81 -3.63 -39.64
N LYS A 1060 -7.77 -2.84 -39.17
CA LYS A 1060 -9.01 -2.52 -39.89
C LYS A 1060 -8.79 -1.63 -41.12
N GLU A 1061 -7.81 -0.73 -41.06
CA GLU A 1061 -7.42 0.17 -42.15
C GLU A 1061 -6.39 -0.42 -43.12
N LYS A 1062 -5.88 -1.63 -42.85
CA LYS A 1062 -4.80 -2.30 -43.59
C LYS A 1062 -3.48 -1.54 -43.64
N LYS A 1063 -3.18 -0.73 -42.61
CA LYS A 1063 -1.92 0.02 -42.46
C LYS A 1063 -0.86 -0.79 -41.70
N LEU A 1064 -0.70 -2.08 -42.03
CA LEU A 1064 0.19 -2.98 -41.30
C LEU A 1064 1.66 -2.56 -41.42
N GLU A 1065 2.03 -1.90 -42.52
CA GLU A 1065 3.34 -1.28 -42.78
C GLU A 1065 3.80 -0.28 -41.70
N MET A 1066 2.88 0.32 -40.92
CA MET A 1066 3.21 1.24 -39.82
C MET A 1066 3.56 0.50 -38.51
N LEU A 1067 3.23 -0.80 -38.40
CA LEU A 1067 3.41 -1.60 -37.19
C LEU A 1067 4.56 -2.62 -37.30
N VAL A 1068 4.92 -3.03 -38.52
CA VAL A 1068 6.01 -4.00 -38.75
C VAL A 1068 7.38 -3.35 -38.52
N ASP A 1069 8.27 -4.11 -37.90
CA ASP A 1069 9.67 -3.73 -37.66
C ASP A 1069 10.37 -3.22 -38.95
N PRO A 1070 10.82 -1.95 -38.99
CA PRO A 1070 11.49 -1.37 -40.15
C PRO A 1070 12.76 -2.10 -40.59
N ASP A 1071 13.43 -2.85 -39.70
CA ASP A 1071 14.59 -3.67 -40.05
C ASP A 1071 14.24 -4.83 -41.01
N LEU A 1072 12.96 -5.17 -41.19
CA LEU A 1072 12.50 -6.18 -42.16
C LEU A 1072 12.41 -5.66 -43.61
N GLN A 1073 12.32 -4.34 -43.85
CA GLN A 1073 12.46 -3.73 -45.19
C GLN A 1073 11.57 -4.33 -46.31
N ASN A 1074 10.39 -4.86 -45.96
CA ASN A 1074 9.43 -5.60 -46.81
C ASN A 1074 9.76 -7.08 -47.09
N ASP A 1075 10.74 -7.69 -46.42
CA ASP A 1075 10.98 -9.15 -46.42
C ASP A 1075 10.05 -9.88 -45.44
N TYR A 1076 8.74 -9.74 -45.67
CA TYR A 1076 7.67 -10.40 -44.91
C TYR A 1076 6.44 -10.64 -45.78
N VAL A 1077 5.59 -11.59 -45.38
CA VAL A 1077 4.31 -11.85 -46.06
C VAL A 1077 3.19 -11.20 -45.26
N GLU A 1078 2.50 -10.22 -45.86
CA GLU A 1078 1.47 -9.40 -45.19
C GLU A 1078 0.40 -10.24 -44.48
N SER A 1079 -0.13 -11.28 -45.12
CA SER A 1079 -1.14 -12.17 -44.52
C SER A 1079 -0.62 -13.03 -43.36
N GLU A 1080 0.69 -13.28 -43.30
CA GLU A 1080 1.31 -13.98 -42.17
C GLU A 1080 1.54 -13.02 -40.99
N VAL A 1081 1.91 -11.77 -41.28
CA VAL A 1081 1.96 -10.68 -40.28
C VAL A 1081 0.55 -10.47 -39.70
N GLU A 1082 -0.46 -10.35 -40.56
CA GLU A 1082 -1.87 -10.22 -40.16
C GLU A 1082 -2.28 -11.38 -39.23
N SER A 1083 -1.98 -12.62 -39.63
CA SER A 1083 -2.25 -13.82 -38.82
C SER A 1083 -1.57 -13.77 -37.44
N LEU A 1084 -0.32 -13.30 -37.37
CA LEU A 1084 0.42 -13.21 -36.10
C LEU A 1084 -0.12 -12.08 -35.19
N ILE A 1085 -0.59 -10.96 -35.77
CA ILE A 1085 -1.29 -9.89 -35.05
C ILE A 1085 -2.64 -10.41 -34.53
N GLN A 1086 -3.42 -11.14 -35.33
CA GLN A 1086 -4.68 -11.74 -34.90
C GLN A 1086 -4.46 -12.69 -33.71
N VAL A 1087 -3.45 -13.56 -33.75
CA VAL A 1087 -3.07 -14.43 -32.61
C VAL A 1087 -2.67 -13.60 -31.39
N ALA A 1088 -1.89 -12.52 -31.55
CA ALA A 1088 -1.51 -11.64 -30.45
C ALA A 1088 -2.73 -10.97 -29.79
N LEU A 1089 -3.64 -10.40 -30.58
CA LEU A 1089 -4.87 -9.75 -30.10
C LEU A 1089 -5.84 -10.73 -29.43
N LEU A 1090 -5.94 -11.97 -29.91
CA LEU A 1090 -6.68 -13.04 -29.23
C LEU A 1090 -6.04 -13.40 -27.88
N CYS A 1091 -4.72 -13.31 -27.74
CA CYS A 1091 -4.00 -13.55 -26.50
C CYS A 1091 -4.07 -12.37 -25.50
N THR A 1092 -4.17 -11.12 -25.95
CA THR A 1092 -4.19 -9.93 -25.07
C THR A 1092 -5.56 -9.56 -24.50
N GLN A 1093 -6.64 -10.24 -24.92
CA GLN A 1093 -8.03 -9.94 -24.53
C GLN A 1093 -8.22 -9.67 -23.02
N GLY A 1094 -9.05 -8.66 -22.69
CA GLY A 1094 -9.31 -8.25 -21.31
C GLY A 1094 -9.93 -9.36 -20.43
N SER A 1095 -10.78 -10.22 -21.02
CA SER A 1095 -11.36 -11.39 -20.36
C SER A 1095 -10.41 -12.60 -20.41
N PRO A 1096 -9.95 -13.15 -19.27
CA PRO A 1096 -9.06 -14.32 -19.26
C PRO A 1096 -9.74 -15.59 -19.80
N MET A 1097 -11.07 -15.63 -19.81
CA MET A 1097 -11.84 -16.78 -20.32
C MET A 1097 -11.90 -16.81 -21.84
N GLU A 1098 -11.95 -15.64 -22.49
CA GLU A 1098 -12.02 -15.51 -23.96
C GLU A 1098 -10.67 -15.89 -24.63
N ARG A 1099 -9.55 -15.56 -23.96
CA ARG A 1099 -8.18 -15.88 -24.42
C ARG A 1099 -8.00 -17.36 -24.76
N PRO A 1100 -7.25 -17.73 -25.81
CA PRO A 1100 -6.93 -19.12 -26.12
C PRO A 1100 -6.10 -19.80 -25.04
N LYS A 1101 -6.07 -21.14 -25.04
CA LYS A 1101 -5.00 -21.91 -24.40
C LYS A 1101 -3.73 -21.86 -25.25
N MET A 1102 -2.55 -22.09 -24.66
CA MET A 1102 -1.32 -22.16 -25.45
C MET A 1102 -1.32 -23.32 -26.46
N SER A 1103 -2.02 -24.43 -26.19
CA SER A 1103 -2.26 -25.52 -27.16
C SER A 1103 -3.12 -25.08 -28.35
N GLU A 1104 -4.08 -24.18 -28.15
CA GLU A 1104 -4.89 -23.58 -29.21
C GLU A 1104 -4.08 -22.54 -30.00
N VAL A 1105 -3.21 -21.76 -29.33
CA VAL A 1105 -2.23 -20.86 -29.96
C VAL A 1105 -1.26 -21.63 -30.87
N VAL A 1106 -0.76 -22.80 -30.44
CA VAL A 1106 0.09 -23.65 -31.30
C VAL A 1106 -0.64 -24.07 -32.57
N ARG A 1107 -1.91 -24.52 -32.49
CA ARG A 1107 -2.71 -24.85 -33.68
C ARG A 1107 -2.89 -23.65 -34.61
N MET A 1108 -3.21 -22.48 -34.08
CA MET A 1108 -3.37 -21.25 -34.88
C MET A 1108 -2.08 -20.84 -35.59
N LEU A 1109 -0.91 -21.01 -34.95
CA LEU A 1109 0.41 -20.76 -35.55
C LEU A 1109 0.86 -21.85 -36.55
N GLU A 1110 0.31 -23.05 -36.43
CA GLU A 1110 0.47 -24.15 -37.40
C GLU A 1110 -0.52 -24.03 -38.58
N GLY A 1111 -1.45 -23.06 -38.55
CA GLY A 1111 -2.37 -22.72 -39.64
C GLY A 1111 -3.81 -23.23 -39.46
N ASP A 1112 -4.17 -23.71 -38.27
CA ASP A 1112 -5.43 -24.41 -37.98
C ASP A 1112 -6.31 -23.62 -36.98
N GLY A 1113 -7.61 -23.47 -37.28
CA GLY A 1113 -8.62 -22.84 -36.42
C GLY A 1113 -8.57 -21.31 -36.26
N LEU A 1114 -7.54 -20.61 -36.76
CA LEU A 1114 -7.40 -19.15 -36.56
C LEU A 1114 -8.56 -18.36 -37.19
N ALA A 1115 -8.91 -18.63 -38.45
CA ALA A 1115 -9.95 -17.89 -39.17
C ALA A 1115 -11.33 -18.04 -38.52
N GLU A 1116 -11.68 -19.26 -38.08
CA GLU A 1116 -12.94 -19.55 -37.39
C GLU A 1116 -13.04 -18.77 -36.08
N ARG A 1117 -11.98 -18.82 -35.25
CA ARG A 1117 -11.93 -18.12 -33.96
C ARG A 1117 -11.88 -16.59 -34.12
N TRP A 1118 -11.23 -16.10 -35.17
CA TRP A 1118 -11.21 -14.67 -35.49
C TRP A 1118 -12.59 -14.18 -35.95
N GLU A 1119 -13.30 -14.96 -36.77
CA GLU A 1119 -14.70 -14.69 -37.12
C GLU A 1119 -15.63 -14.72 -35.90
N GLU A 1120 -15.47 -15.68 -34.98
CA GLU A 1120 -16.23 -15.71 -33.72
C GLU A 1120 -15.97 -14.46 -32.88
N TRP A 1121 -14.70 -14.06 -32.72
CA TRP A 1121 -14.34 -12.85 -32.00
C TRP A 1121 -14.92 -11.59 -32.66
N GLN A 1122 -14.83 -11.47 -33.99
CA GLN A 1122 -15.44 -10.36 -34.73
C GLN A 1122 -16.96 -10.33 -34.56
N LYS A 1123 -17.65 -11.48 -34.57
CA LYS A 1123 -19.10 -11.56 -34.32
C LYS A 1123 -19.44 -11.12 -32.90
N VAL A 1124 -18.67 -11.52 -31.88
CA VAL A 1124 -18.87 -11.07 -30.49
C VAL A 1124 -18.59 -9.57 -30.32
N GLU A 1125 -17.55 -9.02 -30.95
CA GLU A 1125 -17.25 -7.58 -30.89
C GLU A 1125 -18.32 -6.75 -31.63
N VAL A 1126 -18.84 -7.25 -32.78
CA VAL A 1126 -19.98 -6.64 -33.46
C VAL A 1126 -21.25 -6.72 -32.62
N VAL A 1127 -21.56 -7.85 -31.97
CA VAL A 1127 -22.71 -7.94 -31.05
C VAL A 1127 -22.53 -7.00 -29.85
N ARG A 1128 -21.32 -6.84 -29.28
CA ARG A 1128 -21.04 -5.84 -28.23
C ARG A 1128 -21.29 -4.40 -28.70
N LEU A 1129 -21.14 -4.12 -29.99
CA LEU A 1129 -21.43 -2.81 -30.61
C LEU A 1129 -22.91 -2.67 -31.04
N GLU A 1130 -23.60 -3.76 -31.37
CA GLU A 1130 -25.02 -3.79 -31.74
C GLU A 1130 -25.95 -3.84 -30.50
N GLU A 1131 -25.52 -4.41 -29.38
CA GLU A 1131 -26.20 -4.26 -28.07
C GLU A 1131 -26.16 -2.80 -27.56
N MET A 1132 -25.25 -1.98 -28.09
CA MET A 1132 -25.25 -0.52 -27.92
C MET A 1132 -26.18 0.23 -28.91
N ALA A 1133 -26.88 -0.47 -29.82
CA ALA A 1133 -27.80 0.10 -30.80
C ALA A 1133 -29.27 -0.28 -30.48
N PRO A 1134 -30.17 0.68 -30.18
CA PRO A 1134 -31.49 0.37 -29.64
C PRO A 1134 -32.53 -0.01 -30.70
N ARG A 1135 -33.04 -1.26 -30.71
CA ARG A 1135 -34.24 -1.65 -31.49
C ARG A 1135 -35.20 -2.64 -30.81
N HIS A 1136 -36.37 -2.09 -30.45
CA HIS A 1136 -37.74 -2.65 -30.54
C HIS A 1136 -38.10 -4.05 -30.03
N LEU A 1137 -39.16 -4.09 -29.21
CA LEU A 1137 -39.83 -5.29 -28.69
C LEU A 1137 -40.70 -6.01 -29.76
N ASN A 1138 -40.90 -7.30 -29.53
CA ASN A 1138 -42.21 -7.97 -29.49
C ASN A 1138 -42.08 -9.15 -28.50
N SER A 1139 -42.80 -9.16 -27.37
CA SER A 1139 -44.09 -9.87 -27.15
C SER A 1139 -44.00 -11.40 -27.43
N GLU A 1140 -44.37 -12.31 -26.54
CA GLU A 1140 -45.13 -12.23 -25.26
C GLU A 1140 -44.26 -12.79 -24.10
N TRP A 1141 -44.68 -12.95 -22.83
CA TRP A 1141 -45.76 -13.78 -22.28
C TRP A 1141 -46.32 -13.15 -20.98
N ILE A 1142 -47.60 -13.37 -20.69
CA ILE A 1142 -48.22 -13.06 -19.40
C ILE A 1142 -48.52 -14.36 -18.66
N LEU A 1143 -48.16 -14.45 -17.38
CA LEU A 1143 -48.87 -15.30 -16.43
C LEU A 1143 -48.74 -14.74 -15.00
N ASP A 1144 -49.84 -14.78 -14.27
CA ASP A 1144 -50.04 -14.14 -12.98
C ASP A 1144 -49.98 -15.19 -11.85
N SER A 1145 -49.22 -14.90 -10.79
CA SER A 1145 -49.21 -15.67 -9.53
C SER A 1145 -48.35 -14.96 -8.47
N THR A 1146 -49.00 -14.39 -7.46
CA THR A 1146 -48.31 -13.92 -6.23
C THR A 1146 -48.00 -15.10 -5.30
N ASP A 1147 -46.95 -15.86 -5.60
CA ASP A 1147 -46.36 -16.84 -4.67
C ASP A 1147 -44.88 -17.08 -4.99
N ASN A 1148 -44.06 -17.29 -3.95
CA ASN A 1148 -42.58 -17.41 -3.99
C ASN A 1148 -41.76 -16.10 -4.15
N LEU A 1149 -42.01 -15.10 -3.30
CA LEU A 1149 -40.93 -14.18 -2.91
C LEU A 1149 -39.84 -14.99 -2.17
N ARG A 1150 -38.60 -14.92 -2.64
CA ARG A 1150 -37.47 -15.69 -2.11
C ARG A 1150 -36.71 -14.87 -1.06
N PRO A 1151 -36.07 -15.50 -0.05
CA PRO A 1151 -35.32 -14.79 0.99
C PRO A 1151 -34.28 -13.77 0.50
N VAL A 1152 -33.73 -13.96 -0.70
CA VAL A 1152 -32.75 -13.05 -1.34
C VAL A 1152 -33.37 -11.70 -1.74
N GLU A 1153 -34.68 -11.63 -1.94
CA GLU A 1153 -35.37 -10.40 -2.36
C GLU A 1153 -35.66 -9.44 -1.18
N LEU A 1154 -35.44 -9.90 0.06
CA LEU A 1154 -35.49 -9.08 1.28
C LEU A 1154 -34.13 -8.49 1.68
N SER A 1155 -33.03 -8.98 1.11
CA SER A 1155 -31.65 -8.51 1.33
C SER A 1155 -30.90 -8.22 0.02
N GLY A 1156 -31.63 -7.97 -1.08
CA GLY A 1156 -31.13 -7.89 -2.45
C GLY A 1156 -29.98 -6.89 -2.68
N PRO A 1157 -29.21 -7.06 -3.76
CA PRO A 1157 -28.03 -6.23 -4.06
C PRO A 1157 -28.38 -4.75 -4.20
N ARG A 1158 -27.53 -3.85 -3.71
CA ARG A 1158 -27.71 -2.41 -3.90
C ARG A 1158 -27.26 -1.98 -5.29
#